data_AF-A0A8T3R0H2-F1
#
_entry.id   AF-A0A8T3R0H2-F1
#
_cell.length_a   1.000
_cell.length_b   1.000
_cell.length_c   1.000
_cell.angle_alpha   90.00
_cell.angle_beta   90.00
_cell.angle_gamma   90.00
#
_symmetry.space_group_name_H-M   'P 1'
#
loop_
_entity.id
_entity.type
_entity.pdbx_description
1 polymer ?
#
loop_
_entity_poly.entity_id
_entity_poly.type
_entity_poly.pdbx_seq_one_letter_code
_entity_poly.pdbx_strand_id
1 'polypeptide(L)'
;MNVVDEIAARRRTDIAAEVATTSRRRIDEAARIAPTPRPIAERLAAPGLHLIAEIKRASPSAGRIAALDDDIVARAKAYEAGGAVAISVLCEPHWFGGAVADLRAVRAAVAVPVLAKDFVVDEVQLPILRAAGADLVLLLAVLHPAKRLARLVERAFEIGLEPLVEVHDRRELDRALGSGARLIGLNNRDLRTLDVDVERAVRLRELVPDDRLVIAESGVHDPALVARWRAVGFDGALVGEALVRAPNPSAAVRAFVAAGAAPDDGANLARRAMVKICGVTNATGVHAAIAAGADAIGLNVVPGTPRELGLDAAADLAALARFAAPGDRRPLVVAITADATPEALSAIVTAFDPDVVQLNGNETVEATRGIARRTWKVLHLPAETAIGTSEPSASGYVARGHAYLAAGVERLFLDTAGGPHPGGTGTRAAERLAAAIARELPVVLAGGLAPDNVAAALRTIAAVGVDVASGVERPGAVGQRPTKDPVRVALFTKRARAARDDRPNLPFGPSPVHAGLLNADAAGRWGMERDFGGRYVPETLIAALEQLESAYDTLHDDPVFWADLRGLLARFAGRPTALYRADRLAAAVRSQAERLAGTGRRAARIPALRLYLKREDLAHTGAHKINNALGQALLTRRLGKTRVIAETGAGQHGVATATACALLDLPCVVYMGAEDIERQGPNVLRMRALGAEVRSVTSGTATLKDAVNEAMRDWVTNVETTHYVLGSAMGPHPYPTIVRDLQRRIGDEAAAQTIAVEGRLPDLAIACVGGGSNAIGLLARFIGEPTVRLAVVEATGDGMETGRHAAAILGGTPGILHGSRSLMLQDADGQVVEAHSASAGLDYPGIGPQLAALAEGGRIEVVGATDREAVAAMKATTLSEGILPALETAHAIAGLPKVLAGAAGASGSWPDDLLVLVGFSGRGDKDLAALERFADVEPWGDPR
;
A
#
# COMPACT_ATOMS: atom_id res chain seq x y z
N MET A 1 -11.06 -45.58 10.88
CA MET A 1 -12.08 -44.52 10.77
C MET A 1 -11.42 -43.26 11.31
N ASN A 2 -11.36 -42.16 10.54
CA ASN A 2 -10.75 -40.93 11.04
C ASN A 2 -11.74 -40.19 11.96
N VAL A 3 -11.26 -39.18 12.70
CA VAL A 3 -12.06 -38.43 13.69
C VAL A 3 -13.31 -37.80 13.05
N VAL A 4 -13.20 -37.28 11.83
CA VAL A 4 -14.34 -36.69 11.11
C VAL A 4 -15.43 -37.71 10.81
N ASP A 5 -15.04 -38.91 10.36
CA ASP A 5 -15.98 -39.99 10.05
C ASP A 5 -16.72 -40.47 11.30
N GLU A 6 -16.04 -40.52 12.45
CA GLU A 6 -16.62 -40.88 13.74
C GLU A 6 -17.66 -39.85 14.20
N ILE A 7 -17.29 -38.56 14.17
CA ILE A 7 -18.21 -37.46 14.49
C ILE A 7 -19.42 -37.49 13.56
N ALA A 8 -19.20 -37.67 12.25
CA ALA A 8 -20.28 -37.71 11.27
C ALA A 8 -21.21 -38.91 11.46
N ALA A 9 -20.68 -40.10 11.77
CA ALA A 9 -21.47 -41.29 12.03
C ALA A 9 -22.34 -41.11 13.29
N ARG A 10 -21.77 -40.54 14.35
CA ARG A 10 -22.51 -40.22 15.56
C ARG A 10 -23.60 -39.19 15.29
N ARG A 11 -23.26 -38.09 14.62
CA ARG A 11 -24.24 -37.03 14.32
C ARG A 11 -25.41 -37.53 13.46
N ARG A 12 -25.20 -38.47 12.53
CA ARG A 12 -26.32 -39.10 11.79
C ARG A 12 -27.29 -39.83 12.71
N THR A 13 -26.78 -40.51 13.73
CA THR A 13 -27.60 -41.21 14.74
C THR A 13 -28.39 -40.21 15.57
N ASP A 14 -27.74 -39.13 16.03
CA ASP A 14 -28.39 -38.09 16.82
C ASP A 14 -29.51 -37.39 16.04
N ILE A 15 -29.26 -37.03 14.77
CA ILE A 15 -30.26 -36.38 13.91
C ILE A 15 -31.44 -37.31 13.61
N ALA A 16 -31.19 -38.60 13.38
CA ALA A 16 -32.27 -39.57 13.20
C ALA A 16 -33.18 -39.63 14.44
N ALA A 17 -32.61 -39.57 15.64
CA ALA A 17 -33.36 -39.53 16.89
C ALA A 17 -34.12 -38.19 17.09
N GLU A 18 -33.47 -37.05 16.81
CA GLU A 18 -34.08 -35.71 16.91
C GLU A 18 -35.32 -35.60 15.99
N VAL A 19 -35.21 -36.10 14.75
CA VAL A 19 -36.28 -36.00 13.74
C VAL A 19 -37.37 -37.05 13.95
N ALA A 20 -37.10 -38.19 14.60
CA ALA A 20 -38.12 -39.20 14.88
C ALA A 20 -39.33 -38.66 15.68
N THR A 21 -39.11 -37.62 16.48
CA THR A 21 -40.15 -37.02 17.35
C THR A 21 -40.90 -35.83 16.73
N THR A 22 -40.47 -35.32 15.57
CA THR A 22 -41.04 -34.12 14.94
C THR A 22 -41.22 -34.30 13.43
N SER A 23 -42.37 -33.92 12.88
CA SER A 23 -42.59 -34.03 11.43
C SER A 23 -41.77 -33.01 10.63
N ARG A 24 -41.24 -33.41 9.48
CA ARG A 24 -40.49 -32.54 8.55
C ARG A 24 -41.24 -31.26 8.20
N ARG A 25 -42.56 -31.35 8.03
CA ARG A 25 -43.44 -30.18 7.79
C ARG A 25 -43.34 -29.12 8.88
N ARG A 26 -43.32 -29.51 10.16
CA ARG A 26 -43.19 -28.58 11.29
C ARG A 26 -41.81 -27.93 11.33
N ILE A 27 -40.76 -28.69 10.99
CA ILE A 27 -39.38 -28.18 10.92
C ILE A 27 -39.27 -27.11 9.82
N ASP A 28 -39.77 -27.40 8.62
CA ASP A 28 -39.74 -26.44 7.51
C ASP A 28 -40.62 -25.20 7.79
N GLU A 29 -41.74 -25.36 8.50
CA GLU A 29 -42.59 -24.24 8.93
C GLU A 29 -41.88 -23.33 9.93
N ALA A 30 -41.22 -23.91 10.93
CA ALA A 30 -40.43 -23.16 11.89
C ALA A 30 -39.28 -22.38 11.23
N ALA A 31 -38.64 -22.94 10.21
CA ALA A 31 -37.61 -22.26 9.44
C ALA A 31 -38.17 -21.07 8.62
N ARG A 32 -39.36 -21.21 8.03
CA ARG A 32 -40.01 -20.15 7.24
C ARG A 32 -40.42 -18.95 8.08
N ILE A 33 -40.86 -19.16 9.32
CA ILE A 33 -41.29 -18.07 10.22
C ILE A 33 -40.13 -17.46 11.03
N ALA A 34 -38.91 -17.98 10.89
CA ALA A 34 -37.75 -17.47 11.60
C ALA A 34 -37.43 -16.02 11.14
N PRO A 35 -36.93 -15.15 12.03
CA PRO A 35 -36.60 -13.76 11.69
C PRO A 35 -35.64 -13.64 10.51
N THR A 36 -35.75 -12.58 9.71
CA THR A 36 -34.89 -12.35 8.55
C THR A 36 -33.41 -12.53 8.91
N PRO A 37 -32.64 -13.31 8.11
CA PRO A 37 -31.21 -13.50 8.33
C PRO A 37 -30.46 -12.17 8.28
N ARG A 38 -29.46 -12.02 9.14
CA ARG A 38 -28.57 -10.86 9.14
C ARG A 38 -27.51 -11.03 8.06
N PRO A 39 -27.26 -10.01 7.22
CA PRO A 39 -26.35 -10.15 6.10
C PRO A 39 -24.89 -10.15 6.55
N ILE A 40 -24.20 -11.27 6.35
CA ILE A 40 -22.77 -11.41 6.63
C ILE A 40 -21.90 -11.17 5.39
N ALA A 41 -22.37 -11.56 4.20
CA ALA A 41 -21.59 -11.44 2.98
C ALA A 41 -21.22 -9.98 2.68
N GLU A 42 -22.16 -9.04 2.78
CA GLU A 42 -21.87 -7.61 2.63
C GLU A 42 -20.89 -7.09 3.69
N ARG A 43 -20.98 -7.59 4.94
CA ARG A 43 -20.07 -7.17 6.02
C ARG A 43 -18.64 -7.65 5.75
N LEU A 44 -18.47 -8.90 5.32
CA LEU A 44 -17.16 -9.45 4.96
C LEU A 44 -16.59 -8.81 3.68
N ALA A 45 -17.45 -8.36 2.77
CA ALA A 45 -17.06 -7.63 1.56
C ALA A 45 -16.65 -6.17 1.82
N ALA A 46 -16.81 -5.65 3.04
CA ALA A 46 -16.26 -4.36 3.43
C ALA A 46 -14.71 -4.39 3.45
N PRO A 47 -14.03 -3.22 3.35
CA PRO A 47 -12.57 -3.15 3.37
C PRO A 47 -11.93 -3.83 4.60
N GLY A 48 -10.74 -4.41 4.39
CA GLY A 48 -10.01 -5.16 5.43
C GLY A 48 -10.45 -6.62 5.58
N LEU A 49 -9.97 -7.25 6.65
CA LEU A 49 -10.28 -8.61 7.07
C LEU A 49 -11.06 -8.54 8.40
N HIS A 50 -12.16 -9.28 8.49
CA HIS A 50 -13.10 -9.19 9.62
C HIS A 50 -13.07 -10.43 10.52
N LEU A 51 -13.25 -10.24 11.82
CA LEU A 51 -13.17 -11.33 12.80
C LEU A 51 -14.51 -12.04 13.00
N ILE A 52 -14.54 -13.36 12.80
CA ILE A 52 -15.62 -14.23 13.28
C ILE A 52 -15.16 -14.87 14.59
N ALA A 53 -15.77 -14.48 15.71
CA ALA A 53 -15.34 -14.95 17.03
C ALA A 53 -16.07 -16.25 17.41
N GLU A 54 -15.33 -17.33 17.65
CA GLU A 54 -15.88 -18.64 17.98
C GLU A 54 -16.02 -18.84 19.50
N ILE A 55 -17.20 -19.30 19.91
CA ILE A 55 -17.49 -19.78 21.25
C ILE A 55 -17.41 -21.30 21.23
N LYS A 56 -16.44 -21.85 21.96
CA LYS A 56 -16.17 -23.28 22.01
C LYS A 56 -15.82 -23.72 23.43
N ARG A 57 -16.55 -24.71 23.96
CA ARG A 57 -16.30 -25.27 25.30
C ARG A 57 -15.21 -26.34 25.30
N ALA A 58 -15.13 -27.15 24.24
CA ALA A 58 -14.13 -28.20 24.08
C ALA A 58 -13.71 -28.39 22.61
N SER A 59 -12.59 -29.06 22.36
CA SER A 59 -12.24 -29.58 21.03
C SER A 59 -11.60 -30.97 21.09
N PRO A 60 -11.63 -31.74 19.99
CA PRO A 60 -10.94 -33.04 19.92
C PRO A 60 -9.44 -32.98 20.23
N SER A 61 -8.78 -31.86 19.92
CA SER A 61 -7.34 -31.68 20.08
C SER A 61 -6.91 -31.13 21.44
N ALA A 62 -7.74 -30.29 22.07
CA ALA A 62 -7.37 -29.55 23.28
C ALA A 62 -8.20 -29.98 24.52
N GLY A 63 -9.14 -30.91 24.35
CA GLY A 63 -10.07 -31.30 25.41
C GLY A 63 -10.96 -30.13 25.83
N ARG A 64 -11.21 -29.98 27.12
CA ARG A 64 -11.98 -28.84 27.67
C ARG A 64 -11.15 -27.55 27.66
N ILE A 65 -11.72 -26.50 27.08
CA ILE A 65 -11.06 -25.18 26.90
C ILE A 65 -11.74 -24.11 27.77
N ALA A 66 -13.06 -24.19 27.94
CA ALA A 66 -13.85 -23.32 28.82
C ALA A 66 -14.34 -24.07 30.06
N ALA A 67 -14.60 -23.35 31.16
CA ALA A 67 -15.25 -23.91 32.34
C ALA A 67 -16.70 -24.30 32.03
N LEU A 68 -17.28 -25.26 32.79
CA LEU A 68 -18.67 -25.70 32.60
C LEU A 68 -19.69 -24.57 32.81
N ASP A 69 -19.34 -23.59 33.63
CA ASP A 69 -20.22 -22.48 34.07
C ASP A 69 -19.98 -21.19 33.26
N ASP A 70 -19.19 -21.25 32.17
CA ASP A 70 -18.86 -20.08 31.37
C ASP A 70 -20.10 -19.56 30.64
N ASP A 71 -20.50 -18.32 30.96
CA ASP A 71 -21.67 -17.67 30.36
C ASP A 71 -21.39 -17.33 28.90
N ILE A 72 -21.88 -18.20 28.00
CA ILE A 72 -21.75 -18.04 26.55
C ILE A 72 -22.41 -16.76 26.03
N VAL A 73 -23.45 -16.26 26.70
CA VAL A 73 -24.16 -15.04 26.30
C VAL A 73 -23.31 -13.82 26.68
N ALA A 74 -22.78 -13.79 27.90
CA ALA A 74 -21.83 -12.74 28.30
C ALA A 74 -20.60 -12.71 27.39
N ARG A 75 -20.07 -13.88 27.02
CA ARG A 75 -18.93 -13.99 26.09
C ARG A 75 -19.27 -13.50 24.69
N ALA A 76 -20.42 -13.88 24.14
CA ALA A 76 -20.88 -13.40 22.84
C ALA A 76 -21.01 -11.87 22.81
N LYS A 77 -21.59 -11.27 23.87
CA LYS A 77 -21.67 -9.81 24.02
C LYS A 77 -20.28 -9.16 24.12
N ALA A 78 -19.34 -9.78 24.83
CA ALA A 78 -17.97 -9.29 24.92
C ALA A 78 -17.25 -9.32 23.57
N TYR A 79 -17.46 -10.36 22.76
CA TYR A 79 -16.94 -10.46 21.39
C TYR A 79 -17.56 -9.42 20.47
N GLU A 80 -18.88 -9.23 20.50
CA GLU A 80 -19.56 -8.17 19.74
C GLU A 80 -19.05 -6.78 20.14
N ALA A 81 -18.94 -6.50 21.44
CA ALA A 81 -18.38 -5.24 21.94
C ALA A 81 -16.89 -5.05 21.58
N GLY A 82 -16.18 -6.13 21.28
CA GLY A 82 -14.82 -6.09 20.75
C GLY A 82 -14.75 -5.74 19.26
N GLY A 83 -15.87 -5.84 18.54
CA GLY A 83 -15.95 -5.60 17.10
C GLY A 83 -16.00 -6.85 16.22
N ALA A 84 -16.28 -8.03 16.78
CA ALA A 84 -16.48 -9.23 15.97
C ALA A 84 -17.63 -9.03 14.97
N VAL A 85 -17.44 -9.39 13.70
CA VAL A 85 -18.45 -9.20 12.65
C VAL A 85 -19.54 -10.27 12.68
N ALA A 86 -19.24 -11.42 13.29
CA ALA A 86 -20.16 -12.52 13.53
C ALA A 86 -19.67 -13.37 14.72
N ILE A 87 -20.59 -14.12 15.32
CA ILE A 87 -20.30 -15.07 16.39
C ILE A 87 -20.49 -16.50 15.86
N SER A 88 -19.46 -17.33 15.95
CA SER A 88 -19.55 -18.76 15.64
C SER A 88 -19.89 -19.55 16.90
N VAL A 89 -20.95 -20.36 16.83
CA VAL A 89 -21.46 -21.15 17.96
C VAL A 89 -21.42 -22.62 17.61
N LEU A 90 -20.64 -23.39 18.37
CA LEU A 90 -20.60 -24.84 18.24
C LEU A 90 -21.94 -25.45 18.64
N CYS A 91 -22.48 -26.33 17.79
CA CYS A 91 -23.77 -26.99 18.02
C CYS A 91 -23.62 -28.50 18.29
N GLU A 92 -22.43 -29.06 18.10
CA GLU A 92 -22.15 -30.49 18.26
C GLU A 92 -21.90 -30.84 19.76
N PRO A 93 -22.67 -31.76 20.35
CA PRO A 93 -22.68 -31.97 21.80
C PRO A 93 -21.55 -32.86 22.34
N HIS A 94 -21.03 -33.82 21.57
CA HIS A 94 -20.18 -34.88 22.12
C HIS A 94 -18.69 -34.53 22.16
N TRP A 95 -18.16 -33.89 21.12
CA TRP A 95 -16.75 -33.50 21.01
C TRP A 95 -16.51 -32.03 21.33
N PHE A 96 -17.51 -31.17 21.08
CA PHE A 96 -17.37 -29.72 21.28
C PHE A 96 -18.17 -29.18 22.47
N GLY A 97 -19.09 -29.97 23.02
CA GLY A 97 -19.94 -29.59 24.15
C GLY A 97 -20.89 -28.44 23.82
N GLY A 98 -21.30 -28.33 22.55
CA GLY A 98 -22.22 -27.32 22.04
C GLY A 98 -23.66 -27.82 21.94
N ALA A 99 -24.60 -26.91 21.71
CA ALA A 99 -26.00 -27.25 21.49
C ALA A 99 -26.73 -26.22 20.63
N VAL A 100 -27.79 -26.64 19.94
CA VAL A 100 -28.70 -25.73 19.22
C VAL A 100 -29.38 -24.71 20.17
N ALA A 101 -29.51 -25.04 21.45
CA ALA A 101 -29.99 -24.09 22.47
C ALA A 101 -29.01 -22.92 22.69
N ASP A 102 -27.71 -23.17 22.64
CA ASP A 102 -26.68 -22.12 22.75
C ASP A 102 -26.80 -21.12 21.60
N LEU A 103 -27.00 -21.64 20.38
CA LEU A 103 -27.22 -20.83 19.18
C LEU A 103 -28.42 -19.89 19.34
N ARG A 104 -29.55 -20.39 19.86
CA ARG A 104 -30.74 -19.57 20.14
C ARG A 104 -30.45 -18.47 21.18
N ALA A 105 -29.78 -18.83 22.27
CA ALA A 105 -29.44 -17.90 23.34
C ALA A 105 -28.51 -16.77 22.86
N VAL A 106 -27.46 -17.12 22.10
CA VAL A 106 -26.53 -16.16 21.51
C VAL A 106 -27.26 -15.26 20.51
N ARG A 107 -28.06 -15.82 19.60
CA ARG A 107 -28.82 -15.05 18.61
C ARG A 107 -29.72 -13.99 19.24
N ALA A 108 -30.37 -14.33 20.35
CA ALA A 108 -31.23 -13.39 21.08
C ALA A 108 -30.44 -12.26 21.77
N ALA A 109 -29.15 -12.46 22.04
CA ALA A 109 -28.33 -11.58 22.85
C ALA A 109 -27.44 -10.60 22.07
N VAL A 110 -27.14 -10.89 20.79
CA VAL A 110 -26.25 -10.07 19.94
C VAL A 110 -26.99 -9.54 18.71
N ALA A 111 -26.50 -8.44 18.14
CA ALA A 111 -27.01 -7.84 16.91
C ALA A 111 -26.23 -8.28 15.64
N VAL A 112 -25.04 -8.85 15.79
CA VAL A 112 -24.24 -9.41 14.68
C VAL A 112 -24.74 -10.78 14.21
N PRO A 113 -24.48 -11.20 12.95
CA PRO A 113 -24.80 -12.55 12.48
C PRO A 113 -24.23 -13.66 13.36
N VAL A 114 -24.93 -14.81 13.41
CA VAL A 114 -24.53 -15.99 14.16
C VAL A 114 -24.36 -17.19 13.23
N LEU A 115 -23.18 -17.81 13.28
CA LEU A 115 -22.82 -19.02 12.54
C LEU A 115 -23.12 -20.27 13.38
N ALA A 116 -23.95 -21.16 12.84
CA ALA A 116 -24.12 -22.50 13.36
C ALA A 116 -22.97 -23.39 12.90
N LYS A 117 -22.04 -23.69 13.82
CA LYS A 117 -20.91 -24.58 13.57
C LYS A 117 -21.27 -26.00 14.02
N ASP A 118 -21.85 -26.76 13.10
CA ASP A 118 -22.28 -28.16 13.28
C ASP A 118 -21.65 -29.05 12.20
N PHE A 119 -21.66 -30.36 12.44
CA PHE A 119 -21.36 -31.37 11.42
C PHE A 119 -22.64 -31.68 10.65
N VAL A 120 -22.93 -30.88 9.62
CA VAL A 120 -24.12 -31.09 8.76
C VAL A 120 -23.92 -32.36 7.94
N VAL A 121 -24.61 -33.44 8.33
CA VAL A 121 -24.56 -34.75 7.69
C VAL A 121 -25.84 -35.09 6.93
N ASP A 122 -26.92 -34.36 7.18
CA ASP A 122 -28.22 -34.47 6.52
C ASP A 122 -28.85 -33.10 6.22
N GLU A 123 -29.65 -33.02 5.14
CA GLU A 123 -30.32 -31.79 4.69
C GLU A 123 -31.34 -31.28 5.72
N VAL A 124 -31.93 -32.16 6.53
CA VAL A 124 -32.93 -31.78 7.55
C VAL A 124 -32.35 -30.90 8.67
N GLN A 125 -31.02 -30.90 8.87
CA GLN A 125 -30.37 -30.02 9.83
C GLN A 125 -30.50 -28.54 9.45
N LEU A 126 -30.52 -28.20 8.16
CA LEU A 126 -30.57 -26.81 7.69
C LEU A 126 -31.78 -26.05 8.23
N PRO A 127 -33.03 -26.52 8.06
CA PRO A 127 -34.19 -25.83 8.63
C PRO A 127 -34.22 -25.86 10.18
N ILE A 128 -33.64 -26.87 10.84
CA ILE A 128 -33.51 -26.89 12.31
C ILE A 128 -32.63 -25.73 12.79
N LEU A 129 -31.45 -25.56 12.18
CA LEU A 129 -30.51 -24.50 12.50
C LEU A 129 -31.09 -23.12 12.15
N ARG A 130 -31.78 -23.00 11.01
CA ARG A 130 -32.48 -21.78 10.62
C ARG A 130 -33.56 -21.38 11.62
N ALA A 131 -34.39 -22.33 12.06
CA ALA A 131 -35.41 -22.11 13.09
C ALA A 131 -34.81 -21.74 14.46
N ALA A 132 -33.57 -22.18 14.74
CA ALA A 132 -32.82 -21.78 15.91
C ALA A 132 -32.16 -20.38 15.79
N GLY A 133 -32.33 -19.71 14.65
CA GLY A 133 -31.86 -18.35 14.43
C GLY A 133 -30.45 -18.24 13.84
N ALA A 134 -29.92 -19.32 13.26
CA ALA A 134 -28.71 -19.25 12.44
C ALA A 134 -28.89 -18.26 11.28
N ASP A 135 -27.85 -17.48 11.03
CA ASP A 135 -27.69 -16.67 9.82
C ASP A 135 -26.73 -17.35 8.84
N LEU A 136 -25.73 -18.06 9.38
CA LEU A 136 -24.78 -18.87 8.62
C LEU A 136 -24.80 -20.32 9.07
N VAL A 137 -24.38 -21.21 8.18
CA VAL A 137 -24.16 -22.62 8.48
C VAL A 137 -22.82 -23.10 7.93
N LEU A 138 -22.09 -23.88 8.73
CA LEU A 138 -20.87 -24.55 8.28
C LEU A 138 -21.22 -25.81 7.47
N LEU A 139 -20.64 -25.94 6.28
CA LEU A 139 -20.70 -27.15 5.45
C LEU A 139 -19.28 -27.66 5.18
N LEU A 140 -18.97 -28.86 5.67
CA LEU A 140 -17.67 -29.49 5.49
C LEU A 140 -17.59 -30.21 4.14
N ALA A 141 -16.73 -29.75 3.22
CA ALA A 141 -16.60 -30.37 1.89
C ALA A 141 -16.09 -31.82 1.96
N VAL A 142 -15.35 -32.18 3.01
CA VAL A 142 -14.90 -33.55 3.28
C VAL A 142 -16.06 -34.54 3.48
N LEU A 143 -17.21 -34.09 4.01
CA LEU A 143 -18.36 -34.96 4.33
C LEU A 143 -19.26 -35.25 3.13
N HIS A 144 -19.14 -34.47 2.06
CA HIS A 144 -20.13 -34.47 0.97
C HIS A 144 -19.46 -34.63 -0.40
N PRO A 145 -19.96 -35.56 -1.24
CA PRO A 145 -19.67 -35.55 -2.66
C PRO A 145 -20.15 -34.24 -3.31
N ALA A 146 -19.51 -33.81 -4.41
CA ALA A 146 -19.75 -32.51 -5.06
C ALA A 146 -21.25 -32.21 -5.31
N LYS A 147 -22.00 -33.16 -5.89
CA LYS A 147 -23.43 -32.99 -6.17
C LYS A 147 -24.28 -32.76 -4.90
N ARG A 148 -23.93 -33.46 -3.81
CA ARG A 148 -24.64 -33.31 -2.52
C ARG A 148 -24.31 -31.98 -1.87
N LEU A 149 -23.04 -31.57 -1.92
CA LEU A 149 -22.60 -30.27 -1.41
C LEU A 149 -23.31 -29.12 -2.12
N ALA A 150 -23.38 -29.16 -3.46
CA ALA A 150 -24.10 -28.16 -4.25
C ALA A 150 -25.59 -28.05 -3.86
N ARG A 151 -26.26 -29.20 -3.68
CA ARG A 151 -27.65 -29.24 -3.22
C ARG A 151 -27.84 -28.67 -1.81
N LEU A 152 -26.91 -28.92 -0.89
CA LEU A 152 -26.95 -28.35 0.46
C LEU A 152 -26.76 -26.83 0.44
N VAL A 153 -25.85 -26.34 -0.41
CA VAL A 153 -25.62 -24.89 -0.62
C VAL A 153 -26.86 -24.23 -1.21
N GLU A 154 -27.45 -24.79 -2.26
CA GLU A 154 -28.70 -24.32 -2.86
C GLU A 154 -29.82 -24.28 -1.82
N ARG A 155 -30.02 -25.38 -1.07
CA ARG A 155 -31.04 -25.46 -0.03
C ARG A 155 -30.82 -24.45 1.09
N ALA A 156 -29.58 -24.20 1.49
CA ALA A 156 -29.25 -23.18 2.48
C ALA A 156 -29.72 -21.79 1.99
N PHE A 157 -29.40 -21.42 0.75
CA PHE A 157 -29.85 -20.16 0.16
C PHE A 157 -31.37 -20.04 0.09
N GLU A 158 -32.09 -21.10 -0.32
CA GLU A 158 -33.56 -21.11 -0.39
C GLU A 158 -34.24 -20.73 0.93
N ILE A 159 -33.64 -21.12 2.07
CA ILE A 159 -34.20 -20.87 3.41
C ILE A 159 -33.53 -19.67 4.12
N GLY A 160 -32.66 -18.94 3.42
CA GLY A 160 -31.99 -17.75 3.91
C GLY A 160 -30.75 -18.00 4.79
N LEU A 161 -30.17 -19.19 4.78
CA LEU A 161 -28.86 -19.43 5.41
C LEU A 161 -27.73 -19.12 4.44
N GLU A 162 -26.70 -18.42 4.92
CA GLU A 162 -25.44 -18.29 4.17
C GLU A 162 -24.54 -19.50 4.46
N PRO A 163 -24.22 -20.34 3.46
CA PRO A 163 -23.31 -21.47 3.65
C PRO A 163 -21.85 -21.00 3.65
N LEU A 164 -21.12 -21.32 4.73
CA LEU A 164 -19.66 -21.31 4.77
C LEU A 164 -19.17 -22.72 4.41
N VAL A 165 -18.56 -22.89 3.24
CA VAL A 165 -18.03 -24.19 2.82
C VAL A 165 -16.56 -24.30 3.21
N GLU A 166 -16.28 -25.14 4.19
CA GLU A 166 -14.93 -25.36 4.72
C GLU A 166 -14.20 -26.46 3.95
N VAL A 167 -12.93 -26.18 3.63
CA VAL A 167 -12.02 -27.04 2.86
C VAL A 167 -10.64 -27.08 3.50
N HIS A 168 -9.96 -28.21 3.31
CA HIS A 168 -8.60 -28.44 3.79
C HIS A 168 -7.57 -28.63 2.67
N ASP A 169 -7.99 -29.15 1.51
CA ASP A 169 -7.09 -29.48 0.41
C ASP A 169 -7.63 -29.02 -0.95
N ARG A 170 -6.84 -29.21 -2.00
CA ARG A 170 -7.21 -28.83 -3.37
C ARG A 170 -8.47 -29.52 -3.87
N ARG A 171 -8.66 -30.80 -3.56
CA ARG A 171 -9.81 -31.58 -4.06
C ARG A 171 -11.10 -31.11 -3.41
N GLU A 172 -11.05 -30.78 -2.13
CA GLU A 172 -12.15 -30.18 -1.40
C GLU A 172 -12.45 -28.78 -1.91
N LEU A 173 -11.42 -27.97 -2.19
CA LEU A 173 -11.56 -26.65 -2.79
C LEU A 173 -12.28 -26.71 -4.15
N ASP A 174 -11.89 -27.62 -5.04
CA ASP A 174 -12.54 -27.76 -6.35
C ASP A 174 -14.05 -28.08 -6.21
N ARG A 175 -14.44 -28.90 -5.21
CA ARG A 175 -15.86 -29.16 -4.90
C ARG A 175 -16.56 -27.92 -4.36
N ALA A 176 -15.91 -27.18 -3.48
CA ALA A 176 -16.48 -25.97 -2.88
C ALA A 176 -16.70 -24.88 -3.94
N LEU A 177 -15.75 -24.65 -4.83
CA LEU A 177 -15.86 -23.69 -5.93
C LEU A 177 -17.02 -24.04 -6.89
N GLY A 178 -17.22 -25.34 -7.16
CA GLY A 178 -18.33 -25.85 -7.97
C GLY A 178 -19.68 -25.93 -7.27
N SER A 179 -19.76 -25.64 -5.96
CA SER A 179 -21.01 -25.75 -5.19
C SER A 179 -21.94 -24.53 -5.31
N GLY A 180 -21.43 -23.40 -5.84
CA GLY A 180 -22.13 -22.11 -5.85
C GLY A 180 -21.97 -21.30 -4.54
N ALA A 181 -21.22 -21.82 -3.57
CA ALA A 181 -20.95 -21.10 -2.32
C ALA A 181 -20.14 -19.82 -2.57
N ARG A 182 -20.54 -18.76 -1.86
CA ARG A 182 -19.86 -17.45 -1.86
C ARG A 182 -18.77 -17.38 -0.81
N LEU A 183 -18.97 -18.03 0.34
CA LEU A 183 -18.05 -18.07 1.47
C LEU A 183 -17.29 -19.39 1.46
N ILE A 184 -15.97 -19.30 1.37
CA ILE A 184 -15.05 -20.45 1.40
C ILE A 184 -14.19 -20.34 2.66
N GLY A 185 -14.26 -21.36 3.50
CA GLY A 185 -13.44 -21.51 4.70
C GLY A 185 -12.18 -22.32 4.41
N LEU A 186 -10.99 -21.75 4.59
CA LEU A 186 -9.72 -22.45 4.43
C LEU A 186 -9.19 -22.85 5.80
N ASN A 187 -9.27 -24.13 6.13
CA ASN A 187 -8.91 -24.64 7.45
C ASN A 187 -7.44 -25.08 7.50
N ASN A 188 -6.65 -24.38 8.32
CA ASN A 188 -5.25 -24.71 8.56
C ASN A 188 -5.08 -26.06 9.29
N ARG A 189 -6.13 -26.56 9.95
CA ARG A 189 -6.13 -27.84 10.64
C ARG A 189 -6.63 -28.95 9.72
N ASP A 190 -5.87 -30.04 9.61
CA ASP A 190 -6.40 -31.27 9.01
C ASP A 190 -7.34 -31.92 10.03
N LEU A 191 -8.62 -32.05 9.73
CA LEU A 191 -9.55 -32.69 10.65
C LEU A 191 -9.34 -34.22 10.72
N ARG A 192 -8.61 -34.81 9.77
CA ARG A 192 -8.27 -36.24 9.73
C ARG A 192 -7.09 -36.59 10.64
N THR A 193 -6.07 -35.73 10.70
CA THR A 193 -4.84 -35.95 11.50
C THR A 193 -4.70 -35.02 12.71
N LEU A 194 -5.44 -33.90 12.72
CA LEU A 194 -5.39 -32.79 13.67
C LEU A 194 -4.17 -31.86 13.56
N ASP A 195 -3.29 -32.08 12.58
CA ASP A 195 -2.10 -31.24 12.34
C ASP A 195 -2.48 -29.84 11.85
N VAL A 196 -1.75 -28.82 12.32
CA VAL A 196 -1.96 -27.42 11.94
C VAL A 196 -0.78 -26.91 11.12
N ASP A 197 -1.08 -26.39 9.94
CA ASP A 197 -0.14 -25.68 9.08
C ASP A 197 -0.79 -24.37 8.62
N VAL A 198 -0.29 -23.24 9.14
CA VAL A 198 -0.83 -21.90 8.85
C VAL A 198 -0.49 -21.40 7.44
N GLU A 199 0.52 -21.96 6.80
CA GLU A 199 0.90 -21.63 5.43
C GLU A 199 0.03 -22.39 4.41
N ARG A 200 -0.68 -23.44 4.84
CA ARG A 200 -1.62 -24.19 3.99
C ARG A 200 -2.74 -23.30 3.46
N ALA A 201 -3.40 -22.53 4.32
CA ALA A 201 -4.48 -21.65 3.87
C ALA A 201 -3.94 -20.57 2.92
N VAL A 202 -2.72 -20.07 3.12
CA VAL A 202 -2.07 -19.11 2.21
C VAL A 202 -1.88 -19.73 0.81
N ARG A 203 -1.34 -20.96 0.73
CA ARG A 203 -1.19 -21.67 -0.56
C ARG A 203 -2.54 -21.97 -1.24
N LEU A 204 -3.57 -22.30 -0.48
CA LEU A 204 -4.91 -22.52 -1.04
C LEU A 204 -5.57 -21.21 -1.47
N ARG A 205 -5.31 -20.10 -0.78
CA ARG A 205 -5.90 -18.79 -1.08
C ARG A 205 -5.58 -18.33 -2.49
N GLU A 206 -4.37 -18.59 -2.98
CA GLU A 206 -3.95 -18.26 -4.36
C GLU A 206 -4.82 -18.94 -5.42
N LEU A 207 -5.48 -20.04 -5.07
CA LEU A 207 -6.32 -20.84 -5.96
C LEU A 207 -7.79 -20.44 -5.91
N VAL A 208 -8.18 -19.59 -4.96
CA VAL A 208 -9.56 -19.11 -4.81
C VAL A 208 -9.75 -17.84 -5.65
N PRO A 209 -10.74 -17.81 -6.57
CA PRO A 209 -11.04 -16.60 -7.32
C PRO A 209 -11.45 -15.43 -6.40
N ASP A 210 -11.08 -14.21 -6.77
CA ASP A 210 -11.33 -13.01 -5.96
C ASP A 210 -12.82 -12.60 -5.89
N ASP A 211 -13.71 -13.28 -6.64
CA ASP A 211 -15.17 -13.16 -6.53
C ASP A 211 -15.78 -13.92 -5.33
N ARG A 212 -14.98 -14.68 -4.59
CA ARG A 212 -15.36 -15.33 -3.35
C ARG A 212 -14.94 -14.52 -2.13
N LEU A 213 -15.66 -14.76 -1.04
CA LEU A 213 -15.29 -14.33 0.30
C LEU A 213 -14.53 -15.47 0.98
N VAL A 214 -13.29 -15.22 1.38
CA VAL A 214 -12.40 -16.27 1.91
C VAL A 214 -12.16 -16.04 3.39
N ILE A 215 -12.44 -17.07 4.21
CA ILE A 215 -12.25 -17.04 5.66
C ILE A 215 -11.12 -18.00 6.01
N ALA A 216 -10.11 -17.53 6.76
CA ALA A 216 -9.07 -18.39 7.31
C ALA A 216 -9.52 -18.96 8.65
N GLU A 217 -9.26 -20.25 8.88
CA GLU A 217 -9.72 -20.96 10.08
C GLU A 217 -8.60 -21.76 10.74
N SER A 218 -8.66 -21.86 12.07
CA SER A 218 -7.69 -22.58 12.92
C SER A 218 -6.26 -22.00 12.92
N GLY A 219 -5.51 -22.27 14.00
CA GLY A 219 -4.09 -21.88 14.11
C GLY A 219 -3.83 -20.39 14.37
N VAL A 220 -4.88 -19.62 14.70
CA VAL A 220 -4.76 -18.17 14.98
C VAL A 220 -4.47 -17.95 16.46
N HIS A 221 -3.22 -17.60 16.75
CA HIS A 221 -2.75 -17.36 18.12
C HIS A 221 -2.35 -15.90 18.38
N ASP A 222 -1.98 -15.15 17.33
CA ASP A 222 -1.50 -13.77 17.42
C ASP A 222 -2.18 -12.90 16.34
N PRO A 223 -2.66 -11.69 16.67
CA PRO A 223 -3.10 -10.69 15.70
C PRO A 223 -2.16 -10.46 14.51
N ALA A 224 -0.84 -10.62 14.64
CA ALA A 224 0.09 -10.46 13.51
C ALA A 224 -0.24 -11.38 12.32
N LEU A 225 -0.71 -12.61 12.58
CA LEU A 225 -1.13 -13.54 11.52
C LEU A 225 -2.35 -13.02 10.74
N VAL A 226 -3.26 -12.32 11.41
CA VAL A 226 -4.43 -11.72 10.75
C VAL A 226 -4.03 -10.61 9.78
N ALA A 227 -3.03 -9.79 10.13
CA ALA A 227 -2.48 -8.78 9.22
C ALA A 227 -1.86 -9.42 7.97
N ARG A 228 -1.12 -10.54 8.13
CA ARG A 228 -0.55 -11.32 7.02
C ARG A 228 -1.65 -11.88 6.11
N TRP A 229 -2.71 -12.46 6.70
CA TRP A 229 -3.84 -12.98 5.93
C TRP A 229 -4.62 -11.91 5.18
N ARG A 230 -4.81 -10.74 5.78
CA ARG A 230 -5.40 -9.58 5.08
C ARG A 230 -4.59 -9.24 3.85
N ALA A 231 -3.26 -9.20 3.97
CA ALA A 231 -2.35 -8.83 2.88
C ALA A 231 -2.45 -9.77 1.66
N VAL A 232 -2.65 -11.07 1.89
CA VAL A 232 -2.87 -12.07 0.82
C VAL A 232 -4.34 -12.18 0.37
N GLY A 233 -5.22 -11.33 0.88
CA GLY A 233 -6.60 -11.19 0.38
C GLY A 233 -7.64 -12.08 1.06
N PHE A 234 -7.42 -12.51 2.31
CA PHE A 234 -8.51 -13.07 3.13
C PHE A 234 -9.50 -11.97 3.56
N ASP A 235 -10.77 -12.35 3.65
CA ASP A 235 -11.88 -11.46 4.01
C ASP A 235 -12.33 -11.62 5.45
N GLY A 236 -12.08 -12.79 6.05
CA GLY A 236 -12.31 -13.01 7.46
C GLY A 236 -11.33 -13.98 8.09
N ALA A 237 -11.29 -13.98 9.42
CA ALA A 237 -10.62 -14.98 10.21
C ALA A 237 -11.59 -15.53 11.27
N LEU A 238 -11.72 -16.85 11.35
CA LEU A 238 -12.46 -17.51 12.42
C LEU A 238 -11.49 -17.86 13.55
N VAL A 239 -11.65 -17.20 14.70
CA VAL A 239 -10.75 -17.33 15.85
C VAL A 239 -11.53 -17.83 17.05
N GLY A 240 -11.11 -18.96 17.62
CA GLY A 240 -11.72 -19.56 18.81
C GLY A 240 -10.78 -19.64 19.98
N GLU A 241 -9.80 -20.55 19.91
CA GLU A 241 -8.97 -20.92 21.07
C GLU A 241 -8.26 -19.74 21.73
N ALA A 242 -7.64 -18.86 20.95
CA ALA A 242 -6.95 -17.67 21.49
C ALA A 242 -7.91 -16.72 22.22
N LEU A 243 -9.15 -16.59 21.76
CA LEU A 243 -10.16 -15.72 22.40
C LEU A 243 -10.75 -16.36 23.65
N VAL A 244 -11.01 -17.67 23.62
CA VAL A 244 -11.57 -18.39 24.78
C VAL A 244 -10.60 -18.35 25.96
N ARG A 245 -9.29 -18.52 25.70
CA ARG A 245 -8.23 -18.48 26.71
C ARG A 245 -7.87 -17.06 27.19
N ALA A 246 -8.33 -16.01 26.50
CA ALA A 246 -7.96 -14.64 26.84
C ALA A 246 -8.64 -14.20 28.16
N PRO A 247 -7.90 -13.55 29.07
CA PRO A 247 -8.46 -13.05 30.33
C PRO A 247 -9.48 -11.92 30.10
N ASN A 248 -9.31 -11.14 29.02
CA ASN A 248 -10.26 -10.12 28.59
C ASN A 248 -10.70 -10.40 27.14
N PRO A 249 -11.82 -11.11 26.93
CA PRO A 249 -12.34 -11.46 25.62
C PRO A 249 -12.53 -10.25 24.68
N SER A 250 -13.03 -9.14 25.21
CA SER A 250 -13.31 -7.94 24.42
C SER A 250 -12.03 -7.25 23.95
N ALA A 251 -11.01 -7.16 24.82
CA ALA A 251 -9.70 -6.62 24.45
C ALA A 251 -8.97 -7.50 23.43
N ALA A 252 -9.05 -8.83 23.59
CA ALA A 252 -8.48 -9.78 22.64
C ALA A 252 -9.11 -9.62 21.25
N VAL A 253 -10.45 -9.57 21.17
CA VAL A 253 -11.15 -9.31 19.91
C VAL A 253 -10.74 -7.98 19.28
N ARG A 254 -10.66 -6.89 20.06
CA ARG A 254 -10.20 -5.58 19.55
C ARG A 254 -8.81 -5.66 18.91
N ALA A 255 -7.88 -6.42 19.50
CA ALA A 255 -6.55 -6.59 18.96
C ALA A 255 -6.57 -7.31 17.59
N PHE A 256 -7.37 -8.37 17.45
CA PHE A 256 -7.54 -9.06 16.17
C PHE A 256 -8.25 -8.21 15.11
N VAL A 257 -9.31 -7.48 15.50
CA VAL A 257 -10.03 -6.57 14.61
C VAL A 257 -9.10 -5.46 14.11
N ALA A 258 -8.30 -4.86 15.00
CA ALA A 258 -7.33 -3.83 14.63
C ALA A 258 -6.27 -4.35 13.64
N ALA A 259 -5.82 -5.60 13.79
CA ALA A 259 -4.87 -6.21 12.86
C ALA A 259 -5.47 -6.54 11.48
N GLY A 260 -6.77 -6.80 11.42
CA GLY A 260 -7.50 -7.05 10.17
C GLY A 260 -7.88 -5.77 9.40
N ALA A 261 -7.89 -4.60 10.06
CA ALA A 261 -8.25 -3.34 9.43
C ALA A 261 -7.42 -3.04 8.18
N ALA A 262 -8.03 -2.39 7.18
CA ALA A 262 -7.27 -1.86 6.04
C ALA A 262 -6.23 -0.83 6.55
N PRO A 263 -5.05 -0.72 5.92
CA PRO A 263 -4.07 0.28 6.32
C PRO A 263 -4.65 1.69 6.20
N ASP A 264 -4.74 2.40 7.32
CA ASP A 264 -5.12 3.81 7.35
C ASP A 264 -3.84 4.66 7.47
N ASP A 265 -3.07 4.73 6.38
CA ASP A 265 -1.97 5.66 6.26
C ASP A 265 -2.12 6.53 5.00
N GLY A 266 -1.68 7.78 5.09
CA GLY A 266 -1.85 8.74 4.01
C GLY A 266 -1.23 8.25 2.69
N ALA A 267 -0.11 7.53 2.76
CA ALA A 267 0.59 6.98 1.61
C ALA A 267 -0.30 6.05 0.77
N ASN A 268 -1.06 5.14 1.41
CA ASN A 268 -1.99 4.25 0.70
C ASN A 268 -3.21 5.02 0.19
N LEU A 269 -3.75 5.95 0.97
CA LEU A 269 -4.91 6.76 0.55
C LEU A 269 -4.62 7.58 -0.72
N ALA A 270 -3.42 8.15 -0.83
CA ALA A 270 -2.99 8.91 -2.00
C ALA A 270 -2.86 8.04 -3.27
N ARG A 271 -2.78 6.72 -3.11
CA ARG A 271 -2.60 5.73 -4.18
C ARG A 271 -3.83 4.84 -4.39
N ARG A 272 -4.94 5.19 -3.75
CA ARG A 272 -6.20 4.46 -3.87
C ARG A 272 -6.78 4.67 -5.26
N ALA A 273 -7.10 3.57 -5.94
CA ALA A 273 -7.82 3.65 -7.20
C ALA A 273 -9.21 4.28 -7.00
N MET A 274 -9.57 5.21 -7.89
CA MET A 274 -10.95 5.67 -8.00
C MET A 274 -11.83 4.50 -8.43
N VAL A 275 -13.01 4.36 -7.84
CA VAL A 275 -13.98 3.31 -8.18
C VAL A 275 -15.29 3.96 -8.62
N LYS A 276 -15.70 3.69 -9.87
CA LYS A 276 -17.00 4.08 -10.39
C LYS A 276 -17.92 2.88 -10.58
N ILE A 277 -19.16 3.00 -10.11
CA ILE A 277 -20.22 2.02 -10.34
C ILE A 277 -21.14 2.58 -11.43
N CYS A 278 -21.06 1.99 -12.62
CA CYS A 278 -21.66 2.47 -13.85
C CYS A 278 -23.02 1.80 -14.14
N GLY A 279 -23.94 2.55 -14.75
CA GLY A 279 -25.25 2.04 -15.15
C GLY A 279 -26.08 1.56 -13.97
N VAL A 280 -26.18 2.38 -12.92
CA VAL A 280 -27.07 2.15 -11.78
C VAL A 280 -28.50 2.47 -12.21
N THR A 281 -29.43 1.55 -11.94
CA THR A 281 -30.78 1.57 -12.49
C THR A 281 -31.90 1.68 -11.45
N ASN A 282 -31.56 1.60 -10.15
CA ASN A 282 -32.50 1.61 -9.05
C ASN A 282 -31.85 2.04 -7.72
N ALA A 283 -32.68 2.26 -6.70
CA ALA A 283 -32.24 2.68 -5.36
C ALA A 283 -31.28 1.68 -4.68
N THR A 284 -31.50 0.37 -4.84
CA THR A 284 -30.61 -0.67 -4.28
C THR A 284 -29.19 -0.51 -4.81
N GLY A 285 -29.01 -0.22 -6.11
CA GLY A 285 -27.70 0.03 -6.69
C GLY A 285 -27.04 1.32 -6.18
N VAL A 286 -27.82 2.38 -5.95
CA VAL A 286 -27.32 3.63 -5.34
C VAL A 286 -26.81 3.35 -3.93
N HIS A 287 -27.61 2.70 -3.08
CA HIS A 287 -27.20 2.36 -1.72
C HIS A 287 -26.01 1.41 -1.68
N ALA A 288 -25.94 0.42 -2.58
CA ALA A 288 -24.80 -0.48 -2.68
C ALA A 288 -23.50 0.27 -3.04
N ALA A 289 -23.56 1.20 -4.00
CA ALA A 289 -22.41 2.01 -4.39
C ALA A 289 -21.95 2.92 -3.24
N ILE A 290 -22.88 3.57 -2.53
CA ILE A 290 -22.57 4.43 -1.37
C ILE A 290 -21.99 3.60 -0.23
N ALA A 291 -22.59 2.45 0.10
CA ALA A 291 -22.13 1.59 1.19
C ALA A 291 -20.74 0.99 0.92
N ALA A 292 -20.43 0.66 -0.35
CA ALA A 292 -19.09 0.27 -0.76
C ALA A 292 -18.10 1.45 -0.76
N GLY A 293 -18.61 2.67 -0.72
CA GLY A 293 -17.85 3.92 -0.73
C GLY A 293 -17.37 4.32 -2.12
N ALA A 294 -18.05 3.92 -3.20
CA ALA A 294 -17.69 4.30 -4.57
C ALA A 294 -17.47 5.81 -4.72
N ASP A 295 -16.54 6.21 -5.57
CA ASP A 295 -16.18 7.61 -5.80
C ASP A 295 -17.11 8.27 -6.86
N ALA A 296 -17.79 7.46 -7.68
CA ALA A 296 -18.78 7.93 -8.65
C ALA A 296 -19.88 6.90 -8.94
N ILE A 297 -21.07 7.41 -9.28
CA ILE A 297 -22.24 6.63 -9.73
C ILE A 297 -22.61 7.10 -11.14
N GLY A 298 -22.64 6.15 -12.09
CA GLY A 298 -23.03 6.41 -13.47
C GLY A 298 -24.52 6.13 -13.72
N LEU A 299 -25.25 7.14 -14.18
CA LEU A 299 -26.64 7.06 -14.63
C LEU A 299 -26.66 7.08 -16.16
N ASN A 300 -27.14 5.99 -16.76
CA ASN A 300 -27.08 5.81 -18.22
C ASN A 300 -28.35 6.34 -18.88
N VAL A 301 -28.22 7.42 -19.65
CA VAL A 301 -29.31 8.05 -20.41
C VAL A 301 -29.12 7.85 -21.93
N VAL A 302 -28.27 6.91 -22.33
CA VAL A 302 -28.06 6.54 -23.75
C VAL A 302 -29.24 5.68 -24.23
N PRO A 303 -29.99 6.13 -25.24
CA PRO A 303 -31.15 5.40 -25.76
C PRO A 303 -30.81 4.00 -26.28
N GLY A 304 -31.71 3.05 -26.04
CA GLY A 304 -31.64 1.67 -26.53
C GLY A 304 -30.69 0.76 -25.74
N THR A 305 -29.92 1.30 -24.79
CA THR A 305 -29.02 0.47 -23.99
C THR A 305 -29.79 -0.32 -22.91
N PRO A 306 -29.31 -1.51 -22.49
CA PRO A 306 -29.99 -2.30 -21.45
C PRO A 306 -30.16 -1.59 -20.10
N ARG A 307 -29.41 -0.50 -19.87
CA ARG A 307 -29.36 0.27 -18.62
C ARG A 307 -29.97 1.66 -18.77
N GLU A 308 -30.64 1.94 -19.90
CA GLU A 308 -31.26 3.23 -20.18
C GLU A 308 -32.23 3.66 -19.07
N LEU A 309 -32.08 4.92 -18.67
CA LEU A 309 -32.98 5.65 -17.78
C LEU A 309 -33.62 6.80 -18.53
N GLY A 310 -34.92 6.98 -18.32
CA GLY A 310 -35.57 8.26 -18.62
C GLY A 310 -35.08 9.34 -17.65
N LEU A 311 -35.22 10.61 -18.04
CA LEU A 311 -34.69 11.75 -17.28
C LEU A 311 -35.27 11.84 -15.86
N ASP A 312 -36.56 11.57 -15.66
CA ASP A 312 -37.19 11.60 -14.33
C ASP A 312 -36.59 10.52 -13.41
N ALA A 313 -36.43 9.29 -13.92
CA ALA A 313 -35.81 8.21 -13.16
C ALA A 313 -34.34 8.50 -12.83
N ALA A 314 -33.60 9.16 -13.74
CA ALA A 314 -32.25 9.62 -13.47
C ALA A 314 -32.23 10.72 -12.39
N ALA A 315 -33.19 11.66 -12.41
CA ALA A 315 -33.33 12.70 -11.41
C ALA A 315 -33.62 12.13 -10.02
N ASP A 316 -34.53 11.16 -9.90
CA ASP A 316 -34.84 10.50 -8.63
C ASP A 316 -33.61 9.81 -8.03
N LEU A 317 -32.84 9.08 -8.86
CA LEU A 317 -31.63 8.39 -8.39
C LEU A 317 -30.49 9.36 -8.05
N ALA A 318 -30.34 10.45 -8.81
CA ALA A 318 -29.39 11.51 -8.51
C ALA A 318 -29.72 12.20 -7.19
N ALA A 319 -31.00 12.52 -6.95
CA ALA A 319 -31.48 13.09 -5.69
C ALA A 319 -31.23 12.13 -4.52
N LEU A 320 -31.52 10.83 -4.70
CA LEU A 320 -31.24 9.81 -3.70
C LEU A 320 -29.74 9.73 -3.37
N ALA A 321 -28.86 9.75 -4.39
CA ALA A 321 -27.42 9.69 -4.18
C ALA A 321 -26.91 10.91 -3.38
N ARG A 322 -27.46 12.10 -3.66
CA ARG A 322 -27.13 13.35 -2.93
C ARG A 322 -27.68 13.33 -1.50
N PHE A 323 -28.87 12.79 -1.28
CA PHE A 323 -29.51 12.74 0.04
C PHE A 323 -28.89 11.68 0.96
N ALA A 324 -28.58 10.49 0.44
CA ALA A 324 -28.11 9.36 1.23
C ALA A 324 -26.65 9.52 1.72
N ALA A 325 -25.89 10.48 1.18
CA ALA A 325 -24.51 10.76 1.57
C ALA A 325 -24.22 12.28 1.61
N PRO A 326 -24.67 13.02 2.65
CA PRO A 326 -24.36 14.44 2.78
C PRO A 326 -22.89 14.67 3.18
N GLY A 327 -22.21 15.63 2.53
CA GLY A 327 -20.84 16.07 2.85
C GLY A 327 -19.76 15.68 1.83
N ASP A 328 -18.48 15.84 2.21
CA ASP A 328 -17.28 15.68 1.34
C ASP A 328 -17.01 14.24 0.86
N ARG A 329 -17.87 13.28 1.22
CA ARG A 329 -17.71 11.85 0.91
C ARG A 329 -18.79 11.30 -0.02
N ARG A 330 -19.57 12.17 -0.67
CA ARG A 330 -20.61 11.75 -1.63
C ARG A 330 -19.99 11.27 -2.95
N PRO A 331 -20.48 10.18 -3.57
CA PRO A 331 -20.07 9.84 -4.92
C PRO A 331 -20.50 10.93 -5.91
N LEU A 332 -19.67 11.19 -6.91
CA LEU A 332 -20.05 12.04 -8.04
C LEU A 332 -21.22 11.40 -8.81
N VAL A 333 -22.25 12.20 -9.11
CA VAL A 333 -23.32 11.77 -10.02
C VAL A 333 -22.90 12.05 -11.47
N VAL A 334 -22.81 10.99 -12.27
CA VAL A 334 -22.27 11.05 -13.64
C VAL A 334 -23.39 10.72 -14.63
N ALA A 335 -23.69 11.66 -15.54
CA ALA A 335 -24.55 11.39 -16.68
C ALA A 335 -23.75 10.71 -17.79
N ILE A 336 -24.17 9.52 -18.23
CA ILE A 336 -23.52 8.81 -19.34
C ILE A 336 -24.32 9.08 -20.61
N THR A 337 -23.66 9.66 -21.60
CA THR A 337 -24.23 10.02 -22.90
C THR A 337 -23.39 9.47 -24.02
N ALA A 338 -23.96 9.33 -25.23
CA ALA A 338 -23.19 8.98 -26.41
C ALA A 338 -23.76 9.73 -27.62
N ASP A 339 -22.89 10.50 -28.28
CA ASP A 339 -23.21 11.27 -29.49
C ASP A 339 -24.46 12.16 -29.33
N ALA A 340 -24.65 12.69 -28.12
CA ALA A 340 -25.79 13.54 -27.78
C ALA A 340 -25.65 14.94 -28.41
N THR A 341 -26.74 15.50 -28.91
CA THR A 341 -26.75 16.88 -29.41
C THR A 341 -26.61 17.88 -28.26
N PRO A 342 -26.16 19.12 -28.52
CA PRO A 342 -26.09 20.18 -27.50
C PRO A 342 -27.42 20.39 -26.75
N GLU A 343 -28.55 20.28 -27.45
CA GLU A 343 -29.89 20.42 -26.87
C GLU A 343 -30.19 19.25 -25.91
N ALA A 344 -29.86 18.03 -26.31
CA ALA A 344 -30.03 16.85 -25.46
C ALA A 344 -29.14 16.93 -24.21
N LEU A 345 -27.88 17.36 -24.36
CA LEU A 345 -26.98 17.60 -23.24
C LEU A 345 -27.52 18.66 -22.28
N SER A 346 -28.05 19.77 -22.82
CA SER A 346 -28.69 20.81 -21.99
C SER A 346 -29.89 20.26 -21.24
N ALA A 347 -30.76 19.46 -21.88
CA ALA A 347 -31.92 18.86 -21.24
C ALA A 347 -31.52 17.91 -20.10
N ILE A 348 -30.48 17.09 -20.31
CA ILE A 348 -29.91 16.20 -19.28
C ILE A 348 -29.39 17.02 -18.09
N VAL A 349 -28.63 18.09 -18.35
CA VAL A 349 -28.09 18.95 -17.29
C VAL A 349 -29.20 19.65 -16.52
N THR A 350 -30.23 20.15 -17.20
CA THR A 350 -31.39 20.78 -16.56
C THR A 350 -32.21 19.78 -15.73
N ALA A 351 -32.35 18.54 -16.20
CA ALA A 351 -33.22 17.55 -15.55
C ALA A 351 -32.72 17.11 -14.17
N PHE A 352 -31.41 16.87 -14.00
CA PHE A 352 -30.88 16.31 -12.74
C PHE A 352 -29.52 16.86 -12.28
N ASP A 353 -29.00 17.89 -12.96
CA ASP A 353 -27.75 18.56 -12.61
C ASP A 353 -26.60 17.59 -12.28
N PRO A 354 -26.10 16.80 -13.24
CA PRO A 354 -25.00 15.89 -12.98
C PRO A 354 -23.74 16.66 -12.58
N ASP A 355 -22.95 16.07 -11.68
CA ASP A 355 -21.64 16.60 -11.31
C ASP A 355 -20.63 16.51 -12.47
N VAL A 356 -20.85 15.54 -13.37
CA VAL A 356 -20.00 15.21 -14.53
C VAL A 356 -20.85 14.66 -15.69
N VAL A 357 -20.50 15.02 -16.93
CA VAL A 357 -20.98 14.36 -18.15
C VAL A 357 -19.89 13.46 -18.71
N GLN A 358 -20.18 12.16 -18.85
CA GLN A 358 -19.28 11.17 -19.45
C GLN A 358 -19.71 10.88 -20.90
N LEU A 359 -18.81 11.15 -21.83
CA LEU A 359 -19.00 10.99 -23.28
C LEU A 359 -18.52 9.61 -23.74
N ASN A 360 -19.47 8.73 -24.02
CA ASN A 360 -19.23 7.35 -24.46
C ASN A 360 -19.22 7.19 -25.99
N GLY A 361 -19.62 8.19 -26.78
CA GLY A 361 -19.74 8.08 -28.23
C GLY A 361 -18.43 8.35 -28.99
N ASN A 362 -18.57 8.86 -30.21
CA ASN A 362 -17.50 9.31 -31.10
C ASN A 362 -17.31 10.84 -31.07
N GLU A 363 -17.74 11.51 -30.00
CA GLU A 363 -17.69 12.96 -29.87
C GLU A 363 -16.25 13.48 -30.07
N THR A 364 -16.08 14.50 -30.91
CA THR A 364 -14.78 15.11 -31.23
C THR A 364 -14.27 15.98 -30.08
N VAL A 365 -12.99 16.39 -30.13
CA VAL A 365 -12.39 17.31 -29.14
C VAL A 365 -13.12 18.67 -29.15
N GLU A 366 -13.59 19.11 -30.31
CA GLU A 366 -14.36 20.35 -30.45
C GLU A 366 -15.73 20.22 -29.78
N ALA A 367 -16.38 19.06 -29.90
CA ALA A 367 -17.68 18.80 -29.30
C ALA A 367 -17.65 18.78 -27.76
N THR A 368 -16.47 18.59 -27.14
CA THR A 368 -16.33 18.70 -25.69
C THR A 368 -16.29 20.16 -25.23
N ARG A 369 -16.01 21.11 -26.13
CA ARG A 369 -16.00 22.54 -25.80
C ARG A 369 -17.44 23.05 -25.72
N GLY A 370 -17.76 23.75 -24.64
CA GLY A 370 -19.10 24.33 -24.42
C GLY A 370 -20.03 23.47 -23.54
N ILE A 371 -19.60 22.29 -23.08
CA ILE A 371 -20.32 21.54 -22.06
C ILE A 371 -20.17 22.28 -20.71
N ALA A 372 -21.28 22.70 -20.10
CA ALA A 372 -21.30 23.51 -18.87
C ALA A 372 -20.93 22.74 -17.58
N ARG A 373 -20.47 21.50 -17.71
CA ARG A 373 -20.13 20.58 -16.61
C ARG A 373 -18.77 19.94 -16.87
N ARG A 374 -18.17 19.41 -15.80
CA ARG A 374 -16.95 18.60 -15.91
C ARG A 374 -17.20 17.45 -16.88
N THR A 375 -16.26 17.22 -17.78
CA THR A 375 -16.43 16.26 -18.87
C THR A 375 -15.41 15.15 -18.76
N TRP A 376 -15.86 13.89 -18.87
CA TRP A 376 -15.01 12.71 -19.00
C TRP A 376 -15.22 12.07 -20.36
N LYS A 377 -14.19 11.42 -20.91
CA LYS A 377 -14.23 10.84 -22.26
C LYS A 377 -13.80 9.38 -22.28
N VAL A 378 -14.57 8.54 -22.96
CA VAL A 378 -14.19 7.15 -23.25
C VAL A 378 -13.39 7.07 -24.55
N LEU A 379 -12.28 6.35 -24.52
CA LEU A 379 -11.50 5.90 -25.67
C LEU A 379 -11.73 4.39 -25.84
N HIS A 380 -12.33 4.02 -26.96
CA HIS A 380 -12.65 2.62 -27.26
C HIS A 380 -11.44 1.88 -27.85
N LEU A 381 -11.03 0.81 -27.18
CA LEU A 381 -9.94 -0.08 -27.58
C LEU A 381 -10.49 -1.38 -28.20
N PRO A 382 -9.76 -2.06 -29.09
CA PRO A 382 -10.16 -3.39 -29.54
C PRO A 382 -10.24 -4.39 -28.37
N ALA A 383 -11.14 -5.36 -28.47
CA ALA A 383 -11.21 -6.48 -27.53
C ALA A 383 -9.95 -7.36 -27.64
N GLU A 384 -9.52 -7.95 -26.52
CA GLU A 384 -8.37 -8.88 -26.47
C GLU A 384 -8.46 -9.98 -27.55
N THR A 385 -9.67 -10.52 -27.77
CA THR A 385 -9.94 -11.60 -28.72
C THR A 385 -9.93 -11.16 -30.19
N ALA A 386 -9.91 -9.86 -30.47
CA ALA A 386 -9.92 -9.29 -31.81
C ALA A 386 -8.51 -8.90 -32.30
N ILE A 387 -7.48 -9.11 -31.48
CA ILE A 387 -6.09 -8.80 -31.81
C ILE A 387 -5.52 -9.92 -32.69
N GLY A 388 -5.30 -9.63 -33.98
CA GLY A 388 -4.49 -10.47 -34.87
C GLY A 388 -2.99 -10.31 -34.63
N THR A 389 -2.13 -10.64 -35.59
CA THR A 389 -0.66 -10.52 -35.46
C THR A 389 -0.12 -9.08 -35.47
N SER A 390 -0.97 -8.06 -35.65
CA SER A 390 -0.58 -6.64 -35.65
C SER A 390 -1.45 -5.83 -34.67
N GLU A 391 -0.99 -5.66 -33.44
CA GLU A 391 -1.61 -4.79 -32.44
C GLU A 391 -1.60 -3.31 -32.92
N PRO A 392 -2.69 -2.55 -32.76
CA PRO A 392 -2.66 -1.11 -33.01
C PRO A 392 -1.65 -0.43 -32.07
N SER A 393 -0.87 0.52 -32.59
CA SER A 393 0.05 1.30 -31.77
C SER A 393 -0.69 2.15 -30.73
N ALA A 394 -0.16 2.20 -29.51
CA ALA A 394 -0.64 3.09 -28.44
C ALA A 394 -0.54 4.58 -28.82
N SER A 395 0.39 4.97 -29.69
CA SER A 395 0.70 6.37 -30.02
C SER A 395 -0.52 7.17 -30.48
N GLY A 396 -1.40 6.58 -31.31
CA GLY A 396 -2.61 7.25 -31.78
C GLY A 396 -3.61 7.52 -30.65
N TYR A 397 -3.76 6.57 -29.72
CA TYR A 397 -4.62 6.74 -28.54
C TYR A 397 -4.05 7.78 -27.57
N VAL A 398 -2.73 7.76 -27.36
CA VAL A 398 -2.02 8.71 -26.51
C VAL A 398 -2.17 10.14 -27.03
N ALA A 399 -1.91 10.36 -28.33
CA ALA A 399 -2.07 11.68 -28.96
C ALA A 399 -3.51 12.20 -28.83
N ARG A 400 -4.50 11.35 -29.07
CA ARG A 400 -5.91 11.71 -28.92
C ARG A 400 -6.29 12.02 -27.47
N GLY A 401 -5.79 11.24 -26.51
CA GLY A 401 -6.02 11.51 -25.09
C GLY A 401 -5.44 12.85 -24.64
N HIS A 402 -4.21 13.18 -25.04
CA HIS A 402 -3.64 14.51 -24.77
C HIS A 402 -4.49 15.64 -25.36
N ALA A 403 -5.02 15.47 -26.58
CA ALA A 403 -5.89 16.48 -27.19
C ALA A 403 -7.17 16.71 -26.38
N TYR A 404 -7.80 15.66 -25.85
CA TYR A 404 -8.95 15.80 -24.95
C TYR A 404 -8.59 16.48 -23.63
N LEU A 405 -7.50 16.06 -22.97
CA LEU A 405 -7.05 16.68 -21.72
C LEU A 405 -6.75 18.18 -21.92
N ALA A 406 -6.09 18.55 -23.02
CA ALA A 406 -5.82 19.93 -23.38
C ALA A 406 -7.09 20.75 -23.64
N ALA A 407 -8.18 20.11 -24.05
CA ALA A 407 -9.49 20.74 -24.23
C ALA A 407 -10.32 20.84 -22.93
N GLY A 408 -9.78 20.42 -21.79
CA GLY A 408 -10.44 20.51 -20.49
C GLY A 408 -11.24 19.26 -20.08
N VAL A 409 -11.10 18.13 -20.79
CA VAL A 409 -11.60 16.84 -20.31
C VAL A 409 -10.82 16.45 -19.06
N GLU A 410 -11.52 16.16 -17.96
CA GLU A 410 -10.89 15.87 -16.67
C GLU A 410 -10.33 14.45 -16.59
N ARG A 411 -11.02 13.47 -17.22
CA ARG A 411 -10.64 12.04 -17.13
C ARG A 411 -10.87 11.29 -18.42
N LEU A 412 -9.99 10.34 -18.67
CA LEU A 412 -10.04 9.43 -19.82
C LEU A 412 -10.37 8.02 -19.33
N PHE A 413 -11.29 7.35 -20.02
CA PHE A 413 -11.66 5.97 -19.76
C PHE A 413 -11.19 5.10 -20.92
N LEU A 414 -10.68 3.90 -20.62
CA LEU A 414 -10.38 2.88 -21.62
C LEU A 414 -11.46 1.80 -21.52
N ASP A 415 -12.32 1.69 -22.54
CA ASP A 415 -13.36 0.67 -22.64
C ASP A 415 -13.17 -0.12 -23.94
N THR A 416 -13.91 -1.21 -24.11
CA THR A 416 -13.81 -2.11 -25.26
C THR A 416 -14.80 -1.73 -26.36
N ALA A 417 -14.31 -1.67 -27.59
CA ALA A 417 -15.05 -1.43 -28.82
C ALA A 417 -15.82 -2.69 -29.29
N GLY A 418 -16.74 -2.52 -30.24
CA GLY A 418 -17.32 -3.62 -31.02
C GLY A 418 -18.64 -4.18 -30.50
N GLY A 419 -19.26 -3.55 -29.50
CA GLY A 419 -20.62 -3.88 -29.05
C GLY A 419 -21.71 -3.19 -29.89
N PRO A 420 -22.99 -3.59 -29.74
CA PRO A 420 -24.12 -2.94 -30.41
C PRO A 420 -24.38 -1.51 -29.92
N HIS A 421 -23.75 -1.11 -28.81
CA HIS A 421 -23.82 0.23 -28.23
C HIS A 421 -22.40 0.74 -27.91
N PRO A 422 -22.22 2.07 -27.73
CA PRO A 422 -20.96 2.66 -27.29
C PRO A 422 -20.60 2.23 -25.84
N GLY A 423 -19.92 1.09 -25.73
CA GLY A 423 -19.55 0.42 -24.48
C GLY A 423 -20.44 -0.78 -24.11
N GLY A 424 -20.12 -1.45 -23.01
CA GLY A 424 -20.96 -2.54 -22.47
C GLY A 424 -20.83 -3.89 -23.19
N THR A 425 -19.71 -4.15 -23.85
CA THR A 425 -19.40 -5.44 -24.51
C THR A 425 -19.29 -6.60 -23.51
N GLY A 426 -18.98 -6.31 -22.24
CA GLY A 426 -18.68 -7.31 -21.22
C GLY A 426 -17.33 -8.00 -21.40
N THR A 427 -16.53 -7.60 -22.39
CA THR A 427 -15.21 -8.14 -22.69
C THR A 427 -14.12 -7.17 -22.21
N ARG A 428 -12.91 -7.69 -21.99
CA ARG A 428 -11.75 -6.86 -21.64
C ARG A 428 -11.12 -6.22 -22.87
N ALA A 429 -10.65 -4.98 -22.68
CA ALA A 429 -9.80 -4.31 -23.64
C ALA A 429 -8.43 -4.98 -23.69
N ALA A 430 -7.76 -4.89 -24.83
CA ALA A 430 -6.39 -5.33 -25.04
C ALA A 430 -5.44 -4.89 -23.90
N GLU A 431 -5.02 -5.82 -23.03
CA GLU A 431 -4.30 -5.49 -21.79
C GLU A 431 -2.97 -4.78 -22.06
N ARG A 432 -2.18 -5.27 -23.03
CA ARG A 432 -0.90 -4.67 -23.42
C ARG A 432 -1.04 -3.24 -23.94
N LEU A 433 -2.07 -3.00 -24.76
CA LEU A 433 -2.37 -1.68 -25.30
C LEU A 433 -2.84 -0.74 -24.20
N ALA A 434 -3.73 -1.20 -23.30
CA ALA A 434 -4.19 -0.42 -22.16
C ALA A 434 -3.04 -0.06 -21.22
N ALA A 435 -2.14 -1.00 -20.93
CA ALA A 435 -0.93 -0.76 -20.16
C ALA A 435 -0.02 0.27 -20.83
N ALA A 436 0.17 0.18 -22.15
CA ALA A 436 0.97 1.14 -22.90
C ALA A 436 0.39 2.56 -22.86
N ILE A 437 -0.93 2.70 -22.96
CA ILE A 437 -1.62 3.99 -22.88
C ILE A 437 -1.57 4.56 -21.45
N ALA A 438 -1.80 3.72 -20.43
CA ALA A 438 -1.82 4.13 -19.02
C ALA A 438 -0.47 4.63 -18.50
N ARG A 439 0.63 4.32 -19.19
CA ARG A 439 1.96 4.89 -18.88
C ARG A 439 2.06 6.37 -19.22
N GLU A 440 1.30 6.83 -20.20
CA GLU A 440 1.37 8.20 -20.74
C GLU A 440 0.14 9.04 -20.34
N LEU A 441 -1.01 8.40 -20.07
CA LEU A 441 -2.27 9.08 -19.79
C LEU A 441 -2.93 8.61 -18.47
N PRO A 442 -3.58 9.52 -17.72
CA PRO A 442 -4.25 9.19 -16.47
C PRO A 442 -5.61 8.57 -16.79
N VAL A 443 -5.63 7.24 -16.91
CA VAL A 443 -6.81 6.51 -17.39
C VAL A 443 -7.55 5.77 -16.28
N VAL A 444 -8.88 5.70 -16.44
CA VAL A 444 -9.78 4.81 -15.71
C VAL A 444 -10.05 3.59 -16.58
N LEU A 445 -9.83 2.38 -16.06
CA LEU A 445 -10.11 1.15 -16.82
C LEU A 445 -11.59 0.80 -16.74
N ALA A 446 -12.18 0.46 -17.87
CA ALA A 446 -13.55 0.01 -18.03
C ALA A 446 -13.59 -1.21 -18.95
N GLY A 447 -14.75 -1.86 -19.02
CA GLY A 447 -14.98 -3.00 -19.91
C GLY A 447 -14.51 -4.34 -19.33
N GLY A 448 -15.45 -5.27 -19.14
CA GLY A 448 -15.15 -6.63 -18.70
C GLY A 448 -14.58 -6.78 -17.28
N LEU A 449 -14.53 -5.69 -16.49
CA LEU A 449 -14.07 -5.73 -15.11
C LEU A 449 -15.10 -6.37 -14.18
N ALA A 450 -14.63 -7.14 -13.21
CA ALA A 450 -15.42 -7.86 -12.23
C ALA A 450 -14.57 -8.13 -10.96
N PRO A 451 -15.18 -8.55 -9.83
CA PRO A 451 -14.43 -8.80 -8.59
C PRO A 451 -13.24 -9.76 -8.73
N ASP A 452 -13.32 -10.75 -9.61
CA ASP A 452 -12.29 -11.77 -9.86
C ASP A 452 -11.07 -11.26 -10.63
N ASN A 453 -11.16 -10.12 -11.31
CA ASN A 453 -10.10 -9.66 -12.22
C ASN A 453 -9.59 -8.24 -11.95
N VAL A 454 -10.35 -7.40 -11.23
CA VAL A 454 -10.03 -5.98 -11.05
C VAL A 454 -8.69 -5.77 -10.33
N ALA A 455 -8.37 -6.60 -9.35
CA ALA A 455 -7.13 -6.49 -8.61
C ALA A 455 -5.92 -6.84 -9.48
N ALA A 456 -6.03 -7.86 -10.33
CA ALA A 456 -4.98 -8.23 -11.28
C ALA A 456 -4.74 -7.09 -12.29
N ALA A 457 -5.80 -6.52 -12.86
CA ALA A 457 -5.69 -5.42 -13.82
C ALA A 457 -4.99 -4.19 -13.22
N LEU A 458 -5.30 -3.83 -11.97
CA LEU A 458 -4.67 -2.68 -11.29
C LEU A 458 -3.22 -2.91 -10.85
N ARG A 459 -2.79 -4.17 -10.77
CA ARG A 459 -1.39 -4.54 -10.54
C ARG A 459 -0.55 -4.43 -11.81
N THR A 460 -1.12 -4.73 -12.97
CA THR A 460 -0.40 -4.71 -14.26
C THR A 460 -0.51 -3.38 -15.00
N ILE A 461 -1.61 -2.65 -14.82
CA ILE A 461 -1.88 -1.39 -15.51
C ILE A 461 -1.85 -0.24 -14.50
N ALA A 462 -1.07 0.81 -14.82
CA ALA A 462 -0.92 2.04 -14.03
C ALA A 462 -2.17 2.95 -14.09
N ALA A 463 -3.36 2.36 -14.05
CA ALA A 463 -4.61 3.10 -14.07
C ALA A 463 -4.83 3.85 -12.75
N VAL A 464 -5.44 5.04 -12.86
CA VAL A 464 -5.80 5.88 -11.71
C VAL A 464 -7.17 5.51 -11.13
N GLY A 465 -7.92 4.67 -11.83
CA GLY A 465 -9.23 4.19 -11.39
C GLY A 465 -9.78 3.04 -12.22
N VAL A 466 -10.94 2.56 -11.79
CA VAL A 466 -11.72 1.51 -12.45
C VAL A 466 -13.20 1.86 -12.51
N ASP A 467 -13.87 1.38 -13.57
CA ASP A 467 -15.29 1.53 -13.84
C ASP A 467 -15.91 0.16 -14.08
N VAL A 468 -17.02 -0.14 -13.39
CA VAL A 468 -17.72 -1.41 -13.57
C VAL A 468 -19.21 -1.23 -13.81
N ALA A 469 -19.72 -1.94 -14.83
CA ALA A 469 -21.14 -2.06 -15.12
C ALA A 469 -21.62 -3.51 -14.88
N SER A 470 -21.53 -4.37 -15.91
CA SER A 470 -22.07 -5.73 -15.90
C SER A 470 -21.42 -6.67 -14.89
N GLY A 471 -20.13 -6.52 -14.60
CA GLY A 471 -19.40 -7.43 -13.70
C GLY A 471 -19.92 -7.48 -12.25
N VAL A 472 -20.76 -6.52 -11.85
CA VAL A 472 -21.36 -6.43 -10.51
C VAL A 472 -22.90 -6.49 -10.53
N GLU A 473 -23.48 -6.95 -11.63
CA GLU A 473 -24.93 -7.13 -11.75
C GLU A 473 -25.39 -8.50 -11.24
N ARG A 474 -26.64 -8.58 -10.80
CA ARG A 474 -27.30 -9.85 -10.51
C ARG A 474 -27.52 -10.60 -11.83
N PRO A 475 -27.40 -11.94 -11.85
CA PRO A 475 -27.88 -12.74 -12.96
C PRO A 475 -29.37 -12.43 -13.22
N GLY A 476 -29.69 -11.89 -14.40
CA GLY A 476 -31.03 -11.43 -14.74
C GLY A 476 -31.73 -12.34 -15.76
N ALA A 477 -33.06 -12.39 -15.70
CA ALA A 477 -33.87 -12.98 -16.75
C ALA A 477 -33.86 -12.08 -18.00
N VAL A 478 -33.95 -12.69 -19.19
CA VAL A 478 -33.96 -11.98 -20.48
C VAL A 478 -35.09 -10.95 -20.50
N GLY A 479 -34.78 -9.70 -20.85
CA GLY A 479 -35.76 -8.60 -20.96
C GLY A 479 -36.00 -7.79 -19.68
N GLN A 480 -35.42 -8.18 -18.54
CA GLN A 480 -35.43 -7.34 -17.34
C GLN A 480 -34.25 -6.37 -17.32
N ARG A 481 -34.49 -5.14 -16.85
CA ARG A 481 -33.42 -4.16 -16.64
C ARG A 481 -32.42 -4.70 -15.61
N PRO A 482 -31.11 -4.72 -15.91
CA PRO A 482 -30.10 -5.23 -14.97
C PRO A 482 -30.10 -4.44 -13.66
N THR A 483 -29.85 -5.13 -12.55
CA THR A 483 -29.75 -4.53 -11.22
C THR A 483 -28.42 -4.89 -10.56
N LYS A 484 -27.87 -3.99 -9.75
CA LYS A 484 -26.61 -4.21 -9.06
C LYS A 484 -26.77 -5.22 -7.92
N ASP A 485 -25.79 -6.11 -7.79
CA ASP A 485 -25.66 -7.00 -6.64
C ASP A 485 -24.83 -6.29 -5.56
N PRO A 486 -25.38 -6.01 -4.36
CA PRO A 486 -24.67 -5.31 -3.30
C PRO A 486 -23.36 -5.97 -2.87
N VAL A 487 -23.30 -7.30 -2.81
CA VAL A 487 -22.10 -8.05 -2.42
C VAL A 487 -21.04 -7.92 -3.51
N ARG A 488 -21.42 -8.07 -4.80
CA ARG A 488 -20.46 -7.92 -5.90
C ARG A 488 -19.93 -6.50 -6.02
N VAL A 489 -20.76 -5.47 -5.77
CA VAL A 489 -20.33 -4.06 -5.74
C VAL A 489 -19.32 -3.84 -4.60
N ALA A 490 -19.60 -4.34 -3.40
CA ALA A 490 -18.69 -4.25 -2.26
C ALA A 490 -17.37 -4.98 -2.53
N LEU A 491 -17.43 -6.22 -3.02
CA LEU A 491 -16.25 -7.01 -3.40
C LEU A 491 -15.41 -6.32 -4.47
N PHE A 492 -16.03 -5.85 -5.55
CA PHE A 492 -15.32 -5.12 -6.61
C PHE A 492 -14.54 -3.94 -6.03
N THR A 493 -15.21 -3.12 -5.22
CA THR A 493 -14.60 -1.94 -4.59
C THR A 493 -13.48 -2.33 -3.64
N LYS A 494 -13.67 -3.39 -2.84
CA LYS A 494 -12.65 -3.94 -1.94
C LYS A 494 -11.43 -4.41 -2.70
N ARG A 495 -11.60 -5.25 -3.73
CA ARG A 495 -10.51 -5.81 -4.53
C ARG A 495 -9.76 -4.73 -5.31
N ALA A 496 -10.48 -3.74 -5.85
CA ALA A 496 -9.86 -2.61 -6.55
C ALA A 496 -8.93 -1.79 -5.63
N ARG A 497 -9.35 -1.51 -4.40
CA ARG A 497 -8.55 -0.76 -3.43
C ARG A 497 -7.39 -1.61 -2.89
N ALA A 498 -7.69 -2.83 -2.48
CA ALA A 498 -6.71 -3.77 -1.94
C ALA A 498 -5.64 -4.22 -2.94
N ALA A 499 -5.85 -3.98 -4.24
CA ALA A 499 -4.88 -4.31 -5.30
C ALA A 499 -3.50 -3.70 -5.06
N ARG A 500 -3.46 -2.52 -4.43
CA ARG A 500 -2.24 -1.75 -4.16
C ARG A 500 -1.94 -1.59 -2.67
N ASP A 501 -2.89 -1.94 -1.80
CA ASP A 501 -2.62 -2.10 -0.37
C ASP A 501 -1.47 -3.11 -0.21
N ASP A 502 -0.50 -2.79 0.64
CA ASP A 502 0.71 -3.62 0.83
C ASP A 502 1.59 -3.78 -0.41
N ARG A 503 1.45 -2.95 -1.45
CA ARG A 503 2.28 -3.02 -2.66
C ARG A 503 2.75 -1.63 -3.08
N PRO A 504 3.61 -0.98 -2.27
CA PRO A 504 3.98 0.43 -2.44
C PRO A 504 4.83 0.70 -3.69
N ASN A 505 5.26 -0.34 -4.41
CA ASN A 505 6.07 -0.16 -5.60
C ASN A 505 5.28 -0.17 -6.90
N LEU A 506 4.00 -0.53 -6.87
CA LEU A 506 3.17 -0.52 -8.06
C LEU A 506 3.02 0.91 -8.62
N PRO A 507 3.15 1.09 -9.95
CA PRO A 507 2.93 2.39 -10.57
C PRO A 507 1.48 2.84 -10.38
N PHE A 508 1.28 4.10 -9.97
CA PHE A 508 -0.02 4.63 -9.59
C PHE A 508 -0.71 5.44 -10.69
N GLY A 509 0.05 6.00 -11.62
CA GLY A 509 -0.44 6.82 -12.72
C GLY A 509 0.64 7.02 -13.78
N PRO A 510 0.30 7.69 -14.89
CA PRO A 510 1.27 8.03 -15.92
C PRO A 510 2.33 8.99 -15.39
N SER A 511 3.46 9.05 -16.08
CA SER A 511 4.44 10.08 -15.83
C SER A 511 5.04 10.56 -17.16
N PRO A 512 5.12 11.89 -17.39
CA PRO A 512 5.82 12.42 -18.57
C PRO A 512 7.35 12.31 -18.44
N VAL A 513 7.84 11.81 -17.30
CA VAL A 513 9.28 11.62 -17.06
C VAL A 513 9.73 10.32 -17.70
N HIS A 514 10.88 10.37 -18.38
CA HIS A 514 11.46 9.22 -19.04
C HIS A 514 11.59 8.02 -18.08
N ALA A 515 11.15 6.85 -18.53
CA ALA A 515 11.09 5.65 -17.68
C ALA A 515 12.44 5.27 -17.05
N GLY A 516 13.56 5.58 -17.73
CA GLY A 516 14.90 5.33 -17.20
C GLY A 516 15.34 6.21 -16.03
N LEU A 517 14.61 7.29 -15.76
CA LEU A 517 14.79 8.10 -14.55
C LEU A 517 13.95 7.58 -13.37
N LEU A 518 12.87 6.84 -13.67
CA LEU A 518 11.95 6.28 -12.68
C LEU A 518 12.41 4.92 -12.15
N ASN A 519 12.87 4.04 -13.06
CA ASN A 519 13.23 2.66 -12.75
C ASN A 519 14.51 2.22 -13.47
N ALA A 520 15.28 1.35 -12.82
CA ALA A 520 16.39 0.65 -13.45
C ALA A 520 15.89 -0.29 -14.56
N ASP A 521 16.75 -0.58 -15.53
CA ASP A 521 16.55 -1.71 -16.43
C ASP A 521 16.94 -3.05 -15.76
N ALA A 522 16.84 -4.16 -16.50
CA ALA A 522 17.20 -5.49 -16.01
C ALA A 522 18.69 -5.64 -15.65
N ALA A 523 19.56 -4.74 -16.13
CA ALA A 523 20.98 -4.72 -15.77
C ALA A 523 21.24 -3.76 -14.58
N GLY A 524 20.19 -3.21 -13.97
CA GLY A 524 20.31 -2.26 -12.88
C GLY A 524 20.74 -0.87 -13.30
N ARG A 525 20.47 -0.46 -14.55
CA ARG A 525 20.92 0.81 -15.10
C ARG A 525 19.82 1.88 -15.22
N TRP A 526 20.20 3.11 -14.94
CA TRP A 526 19.37 4.32 -14.85
C TRP A 526 19.85 5.38 -15.85
N GLY A 527 19.00 6.36 -16.11
CA GLY A 527 19.27 7.44 -17.06
C GLY A 527 18.46 7.32 -18.34
N MET A 528 18.44 8.38 -19.14
CA MET A 528 17.82 8.35 -20.46
C MET A 528 18.53 7.32 -21.35
N GLU A 529 19.87 7.31 -21.29
CA GLU A 529 20.75 6.41 -22.05
C GLU A 529 21.21 5.17 -21.25
N ARG A 530 20.64 4.92 -20.05
CA ARG A 530 20.98 3.76 -19.19
C ARG A 530 22.47 3.69 -18.81
N ASP A 531 23.03 4.84 -18.46
CA ASP A 531 24.45 5.04 -18.19
C ASP A 531 24.87 4.79 -16.73
N PHE A 532 23.98 4.98 -15.77
CA PHE A 532 24.33 4.91 -14.34
C PHE A 532 23.83 3.63 -13.68
N GLY A 533 24.50 3.11 -12.66
CA GLY A 533 24.12 1.90 -11.92
C GLY A 533 24.97 0.70 -12.30
N GLY A 534 24.34 -0.44 -12.58
CA GLY A 534 25.01 -1.68 -12.95
C GLY A 534 25.62 -2.45 -11.77
N ARG A 535 26.43 -3.47 -12.11
CA ARG A 535 27.16 -4.34 -11.18
C ARG A 535 28.65 -4.33 -11.52
N TYR A 536 29.41 -3.46 -10.88
CA TYR A 536 30.85 -3.31 -11.09
C TYR A 536 31.62 -3.88 -9.89
N VAL A 537 31.45 -5.19 -9.68
CA VAL A 537 32.01 -5.92 -8.53
C VAL A 537 32.89 -7.08 -9.00
N PRO A 538 33.74 -7.65 -8.12
CA PRO A 538 34.41 -8.91 -8.41
C PRO A 538 33.40 -10.03 -8.69
N GLU A 539 33.79 -10.96 -9.58
CA GLU A 539 32.97 -12.12 -9.98
C GLU A 539 32.43 -12.91 -8.78
N THR A 540 33.19 -12.98 -7.69
CA THR A 540 32.81 -13.69 -6.45
C THR A 540 31.55 -13.15 -5.77
N LEU A 541 31.13 -11.92 -6.07
CA LEU A 541 29.90 -11.32 -5.53
C LEU A 541 28.69 -11.46 -6.45
N ILE A 542 28.86 -11.86 -7.71
CA ILE A 542 27.76 -11.89 -8.69
C ILE A 542 26.66 -12.84 -8.24
N ALA A 543 27.00 -14.06 -7.83
CA ALA A 543 26.02 -15.05 -7.37
C ALA A 543 25.19 -14.55 -6.17
N ALA A 544 25.78 -13.79 -5.25
CA ALA A 544 25.04 -13.22 -4.12
C ALA A 544 24.16 -12.03 -4.50
N LEU A 545 24.60 -11.21 -5.46
CA LEU A 545 23.78 -10.13 -5.99
C LEU A 545 22.60 -10.67 -6.78
N GLU A 546 22.77 -11.76 -7.54
CA GLU A 546 21.68 -12.47 -8.22
C GLU A 546 20.71 -13.13 -7.23
N GLN A 547 21.24 -13.75 -6.17
CA GLN A 547 20.39 -14.28 -5.08
C GLN A 547 19.58 -13.15 -4.42
N LEU A 548 20.23 -12.01 -4.14
CA LEU A 548 19.59 -10.85 -3.54
C LEU A 548 18.52 -10.25 -4.47
N GLU A 549 18.82 -10.11 -5.76
CA GLU A 549 17.87 -9.62 -6.77
C GLU A 549 16.67 -10.55 -6.89
N SER A 550 16.88 -11.84 -7.09
CA SER A 550 15.78 -12.81 -7.23
C SER A 550 14.90 -12.86 -5.99
N ALA A 551 15.50 -12.81 -4.79
CA ALA A 551 14.76 -12.72 -3.55
C ALA A 551 13.98 -11.41 -3.46
N TYR A 552 14.59 -10.28 -3.81
CA TYR A 552 13.93 -8.98 -3.77
C TYR A 552 12.80 -8.86 -4.79
N ASP A 553 12.98 -9.33 -6.03
CA ASP A 553 11.94 -9.34 -7.06
C ASP A 553 10.71 -10.14 -6.62
N THR A 554 10.94 -11.26 -5.93
CA THR A 554 9.86 -12.06 -5.33
C THR A 554 9.15 -11.28 -4.21
N LEU A 555 9.91 -10.58 -3.36
CA LEU A 555 9.35 -9.82 -2.24
C LEU A 555 8.72 -8.48 -2.65
N HIS A 556 9.15 -7.92 -3.78
CA HIS A 556 8.69 -6.64 -4.30
C HIS A 556 7.17 -6.63 -4.45
N ASP A 557 6.61 -7.75 -4.90
CA ASP A 557 5.17 -7.94 -5.09
C ASP A 557 4.52 -8.78 -3.96
N ASP A 558 5.30 -9.25 -2.97
CA ASP A 558 4.82 -10.01 -1.80
C ASP A 558 4.11 -9.06 -0.80
N PRO A 559 2.78 -9.08 -0.73
CA PRO A 559 2.07 -8.21 0.19
C PRO A 559 2.33 -8.56 1.67
N VAL A 560 2.73 -9.80 1.98
CA VAL A 560 3.04 -10.22 3.35
C VAL A 560 4.29 -9.51 3.84
N PHE A 561 5.35 -9.45 3.01
CA PHE A 561 6.58 -8.74 3.35
C PHE A 561 6.31 -7.27 3.66
N TRP A 562 5.55 -6.59 2.81
CA TRP A 562 5.20 -5.18 3.01
C TRP A 562 4.26 -4.95 4.19
N ALA A 563 3.35 -5.88 4.48
CA ALA A 563 2.50 -5.83 5.67
C ALA A 563 3.33 -5.97 6.95
N ASP A 564 4.26 -6.93 6.99
CA ASP A 564 5.17 -7.15 8.12
C ASP A 564 6.07 -5.92 8.35
N LEU A 565 6.69 -5.42 7.26
CA LEU A 565 7.50 -4.21 7.32
C LEU A 565 6.67 -3.00 7.78
N ARG A 566 5.44 -2.81 7.26
CA ARG A 566 4.56 -1.72 7.75
C ARG A 566 4.28 -1.87 9.24
N GLY A 567 4.03 -3.09 9.70
CA GLY A 567 3.80 -3.40 11.11
C GLY A 567 4.97 -3.00 12.01
N LEU A 568 6.20 -3.26 11.56
CA LEU A 568 7.42 -2.81 12.26
C LEU A 568 7.57 -1.28 12.18
N LEU A 569 7.40 -0.70 11.01
CA LEU A 569 7.55 0.74 10.83
C LEU A 569 6.54 1.53 11.67
N ALA A 570 5.29 1.05 11.77
CA ALA A 570 4.25 1.73 12.55
C ALA A 570 4.47 1.58 14.06
N ARG A 571 4.66 0.35 14.56
CA ARG A 571 4.69 0.07 16.01
C ARG A 571 6.05 0.25 16.65
N PHE A 572 7.12 0.09 15.89
CA PHE A 572 8.50 0.14 16.39
C PHE A 572 9.23 1.39 15.90
N ALA A 573 9.17 1.71 14.59
CA ALA A 573 9.85 2.90 14.07
C ALA A 573 9.10 4.22 14.32
N GLY A 574 7.80 4.16 14.65
CA GLY A 574 6.97 5.33 14.96
C GLY A 574 6.40 6.06 13.73
N ARG A 575 6.18 5.35 12.63
CA ARG A 575 5.60 5.92 11.40
C ARG A 575 4.05 5.98 11.43
N PRO A 576 3.42 6.93 10.70
CA PRO A 576 4.04 7.97 9.88
C PRO A 576 4.73 9.04 10.72
N THR A 577 5.84 9.57 10.22
CA THR A 577 6.52 10.71 10.88
C THR A 577 5.74 11.99 10.65
N ALA A 578 5.85 12.95 11.58
CA ALA A 578 5.10 14.20 11.50
C ALA A 578 5.48 15.06 10.28
N LEU A 579 4.50 15.83 9.77
CA LEU A 579 4.70 16.94 8.86
C LEU A 579 4.50 18.24 9.65
N TYR A 580 5.54 19.07 9.74
CA TYR A 580 5.53 20.27 10.59
C TYR A 580 5.64 21.55 9.76
N ARG A 581 4.75 22.52 9.97
CA ARG A 581 4.81 23.84 9.33
C ARG A 581 5.72 24.78 10.14
N ALA A 582 6.81 25.24 9.52
CA ALA A 582 7.88 26.02 10.15
C ALA A 582 7.84 27.49 9.70
N ASP A 583 6.86 28.26 10.20
CA ASP A 583 6.60 29.63 9.74
C ASP A 583 7.74 30.61 10.10
N ARG A 584 8.44 30.42 11.23
CA ARG A 584 9.53 31.31 11.67
C ARG A 584 10.79 31.07 10.85
N LEU A 585 11.11 29.80 10.58
CA LEU A 585 12.17 29.39 9.67
C LEU A 585 11.86 29.83 8.25
N ALA A 586 10.61 29.73 7.79
CA ALA A 586 10.19 30.24 6.48
C ALA A 586 10.51 31.73 6.31
N ALA A 587 10.24 32.55 7.33
CA ALA A 587 10.60 33.97 7.30
C ALA A 587 12.12 34.20 7.21
N ALA A 588 12.91 33.43 7.95
CA ALA A 588 14.37 33.51 7.92
C ALA A 588 14.94 33.10 6.55
N VAL A 589 14.49 31.96 6.01
CA VAL A 589 14.87 31.45 4.67
C VAL A 589 14.51 32.45 3.58
N ARG A 590 13.29 33.01 3.63
CA ARG A 590 12.85 34.02 2.67
C ARG A 590 13.73 35.27 2.73
N SER A 591 14.01 35.79 3.92
CA SER A 591 14.89 36.95 4.09
C SER A 591 16.29 36.69 3.51
N GLN A 592 16.83 35.49 3.70
CA GLN A 592 18.11 35.10 3.11
C GLN A 592 18.04 35.00 1.58
N ALA A 593 16.97 34.42 1.03
CA ALA A 593 16.76 34.33 -0.41
C ALA A 593 16.64 35.72 -1.06
N GLU A 594 15.93 36.67 -0.42
CA GLU A 594 15.82 38.06 -0.88
C GLU A 594 17.18 38.76 -0.91
N ARG A 595 18.04 38.54 0.11
CA ARG A 595 19.42 39.05 0.11
C ARG A 595 20.24 38.48 -1.04
N LEU A 596 20.11 37.18 -1.31
CA LEU A 596 20.84 36.51 -2.39
C LEU A 596 20.36 36.93 -3.79
N ALA A 597 19.07 37.21 -3.96
CA ALA A 597 18.49 37.67 -5.22
C ALA A 597 18.91 39.12 -5.60
N GLY A 598 19.35 39.92 -4.62
CA GLY A 598 19.81 41.29 -4.81
C GLY A 598 18.69 42.32 -5.06
N THR A 599 19.05 43.58 -5.31
CA THR A 599 18.10 44.69 -5.50
C THR A 599 18.22 45.29 -6.90
N GLY A 600 17.54 44.71 -7.89
CA GLY A 600 17.53 45.21 -9.27
C GLY A 600 16.26 44.84 -10.04
N ARG A 601 16.03 45.44 -11.21
CA ARG A 601 14.86 45.16 -12.09
C ARG A 601 14.76 43.69 -12.55
N ARG A 602 15.83 42.90 -12.38
CA ARG A 602 15.91 41.46 -12.67
C ARG A 602 15.98 40.58 -11.42
N ALA A 603 15.91 41.15 -10.21
CA ALA A 603 15.93 40.37 -8.97
C ALA A 603 14.70 39.47 -8.90
N ALA A 604 14.90 38.19 -8.59
CA ALA A 604 13.81 37.24 -8.43
C ALA A 604 12.93 37.68 -7.24
N ARG A 605 11.63 37.90 -7.49
CA ARG A 605 10.66 38.13 -6.41
C ARG A 605 10.50 36.84 -5.63
N ILE A 606 10.87 36.85 -4.35
CA ILE A 606 10.63 35.71 -3.45
C ILE A 606 9.21 35.83 -2.89
N PRO A 607 8.30 34.90 -3.22
CA PRO A 607 6.90 34.95 -2.78
C PRO A 607 6.75 34.64 -1.28
N ALA A 608 5.51 34.66 -0.80
CA ALA A 608 5.20 34.11 0.52
C ALA A 608 5.56 32.62 0.57
N LEU A 609 6.26 32.20 1.62
CA LEU A 609 6.80 30.86 1.77
C LEU A 609 6.03 30.10 2.85
N ARG A 610 5.40 28.98 2.48
CA ARG A 610 4.90 27.96 3.39
C ARG A 610 5.90 26.81 3.41
N LEU A 611 6.66 26.71 4.50
CA LEU A 611 7.72 25.73 4.65
C LEU A 611 7.26 24.57 5.54
N TYR A 612 7.33 23.35 5.01
CA TYR A 612 7.04 22.13 5.74
C TYR A 612 8.28 21.27 5.92
N LEU A 613 8.46 20.73 7.11
CA LEU A 613 9.53 19.80 7.47
C LEU A 613 8.95 18.38 7.58
N LYS A 614 9.48 17.43 6.82
CA LYS A 614 9.15 16.00 6.96
C LYS A 614 10.05 15.36 8.00
N ARG A 615 9.52 15.19 9.23
CA ARG A 615 10.25 14.98 10.49
C ARG A 615 10.80 13.55 10.70
N GLU A 616 11.74 13.12 9.85
CA GLU A 616 12.41 11.81 10.01
C GLU A 616 13.34 11.75 11.23
N ASP A 617 13.65 12.90 11.85
CA ASP A 617 14.32 13.01 13.14
C ASP A 617 13.54 12.37 14.31
N LEU A 618 12.22 12.26 14.18
CA LEU A 618 11.33 11.64 15.16
C LEU A 618 11.20 10.12 14.99
N ALA A 619 11.71 9.56 13.88
CA ALA A 619 11.73 8.12 13.72
C ALA A 619 12.59 7.48 14.81
N HIS A 620 12.27 6.24 15.20
CA HIS A 620 13.12 5.49 16.12
C HIS A 620 14.57 5.47 15.61
N THR A 621 15.53 5.42 16.54
CA THR A 621 16.97 5.66 16.34
C THR A 621 17.38 7.12 16.01
N GLY A 622 16.47 7.94 15.47
CA GLY A 622 16.65 9.39 15.28
C GLY A 622 16.92 9.85 13.85
N ALA A 623 16.71 8.99 12.85
CA ALA A 623 16.92 9.31 11.44
C ALA A 623 16.16 8.36 10.50
N HIS A 624 16.04 8.75 9.23
CA HIS A 624 15.47 7.94 8.14
C HIS A 624 16.11 6.54 7.96
N LYS A 625 17.31 6.29 8.51
CA LYS A 625 18.06 5.02 8.33
C LYS A 625 17.32 3.79 8.85
N ILE A 626 16.45 3.96 9.87
CA ILE A 626 15.68 2.85 10.42
C ILE A 626 14.72 2.21 9.40
N ASN A 627 14.24 2.97 8.42
CA ASN A 627 13.36 2.46 7.35
C ASN A 627 14.08 1.37 6.54
N ASN A 628 15.30 1.68 6.09
CA ASN A 628 16.16 0.78 5.33
C ASN A 628 16.61 -0.43 6.18
N ALA A 629 17.07 -0.18 7.40
CA ALA A 629 17.59 -1.22 8.28
C ALA A 629 16.54 -2.30 8.61
N LEU A 630 15.31 -1.90 8.94
CA LEU A 630 14.21 -2.85 9.20
C LEU A 630 13.86 -3.67 7.96
N GLY A 631 13.76 -3.02 6.80
CA GLY A 631 13.44 -3.69 5.54
C GLY A 631 14.50 -4.72 5.12
N GLN A 632 15.78 -4.33 5.15
CA GLN A 632 16.86 -5.24 4.79
C GLN A 632 17.08 -6.34 5.83
N ALA A 633 16.90 -6.07 7.13
CA ALA A 633 16.98 -7.11 8.16
C ALA A 633 15.82 -8.12 8.06
N LEU A 634 14.61 -7.69 7.68
CA LEU A 634 13.52 -8.60 7.32
C LEU A 634 13.87 -9.43 6.08
N LEU A 635 14.46 -8.82 5.05
CA LEU A 635 14.94 -9.51 3.85
C LEU A 635 16.03 -10.55 4.18
N THR A 636 16.93 -10.28 5.14
CA THR A 636 17.94 -11.25 5.62
C THR A 636 17.29 -12.58 6.02
N ARG A 637 16.17 -12.53 6.76
CA ARG A 637 15.45 -13.74 7.18
C ARG A 637 14.87 -14.51 5.99
N ARG A 638 14.38 -13.79 4.97
CA ARG A 638 13.84 -14.39 3.74
C ARG A 638 14.94 -15.02 2.87
N LEU A 639 16.13 -14.44 2.88
CA LEU A 639 17.32 -15.01 2.24
C LEU A 639 17.88 -16.24 2.96
N GLY A 640 17.39 -16.57 4.17
CA GLY A 640 17.93 -17.65 5.00
C GLY A 640 19.32 -17.36 5.56
N LYS A 641 19.74 -16.09 5.56
CA LYS A 641 21.06 -15.66 6.07
C LYS A 641 21.00 -15.55 7.59
N THR A 642 22.08 -15.91 8.26
CA THR A 642 22.17 -15.99 9.71
C THR A 642 23.04 -14.90 10.32
N ARG A 643 23.59 -14.00 9.50
CA ARG A 643 24.46 -12.91 9.92
C ARG A 643 24.24 -11.66 9.09
N VAL A 644 24.32 -10.51 9.73
CA VAL A 644 24.30 -9.18 9.09
C VAL A 644 25.63 -8.49 9.28
N ILE A 645 26.10 -7.84 8.21
CA ILE A 645 27.17 -6.85 8.28
C ILE A 645 26.67 -5.49 7.78
N ALA A 646 27.28 -4.42 8.26
CA ALA A 646 27.06 -3.06 7.76
C ALA A 646 28.32 -2.20 7.96
N GLU A 647 28.35 -1.07 7.27
CA GLU A 647 29.34 0.00 7.40
C GLU A 647 28.74 1.20 8.15
N THR A 648 29.56 2.06 8.74
CA THR A 648 29.06 3.36 9.21
C THR A 648 30.16 4.41 9.34
N GLY A 649 29.82 5.67 9.06
CA GLY A 649 30.64 6.85 9.35
C GLY A 649 30.10 7.54 10.60
N ALA A 650 29.10 8.42 10.46
CA ALA A 650 28.42 9.09 11.58
C ALA A 650 27.77 8.16 12.65
N GLY A 651 27.75 6.85 12.46
CA GLY A 651 27.20 5.87 13.39
C GLY A 651 25.70 5.62 13.27
N GLN A 652 24.95 6.49 12.58
CA GLN A 652 23.48 6.37 12.49
C GLN A 652 23.01 5.10 11.74
N HIS A 653 23.67 4.74 10.63
CA HIS A 653 23.35 3.50 9.91
C HIS A 653 23.72 2.26 10.75
N GLY A 654 24.88 2.29 11.41
CA GLY A 654 25.30 1.22 12.31
C GLY A 654 24.33 1.00 13.46
N VAL A 655 23.88 2.08 14.11
CA VAL A 655 22.87 2.02 15.19
C VAL A 655 21.53 1.50 14.65
N ALA A 656 21.07 1.97 13.48
CA ALA A 656 19.83 1.48 12.88
C ALA A 656 19.89 -0.01 12.56
N THR A 657 21.00 -0.48 11.99
CA THR A 657 21.23 -1.90 11.65
C THR A 657 21.31 -2.75 12.91
N ALA A 658 22.10 -2.34 13.91
CA ALA A 658 22.18 -3.02 15.20
C ALA A 658 20.80 -3.11 15.89
N THR A 659 20.00 -2.05 15.81
CA THR A 659 18.64 -2.02 16.37
C THR A 659 17.73 -3.02 15.66
N ALA A 660 17.72 -3.03 14.33
CA ALA A 660 16.91 -3.96 13.54
C ALA A 660 17.34 -5.42 13.76
N CYS A 661 18.65 -5.67 13.87
CA CYS A 661 19.20 -7.00 14.14
C CYS A 661 18.86 -7.49 15.54
N ALA A 662 18.97 -6.64 16.56
CA ALA A 662 18.56 -6.96 17.92
C ALA A 662 17.07 -7.31 18.01
N LEU A 663 16.22 -6.56 17.29
CA LEU A 663 14.77 -6.81 17.23
C LEU A 663 14.43 -8.16 16.55
N LEU A 664 15.19 -8.53 15.53
CA LEU A 664 14.93 -9.71 14.70
C LEU A 664 15.80 -10.92 15.06
N ASP A 665 16.54 -10.83 16.17
CA ASP A 665 17.45 -11.88 16.68
C ASP A 665 18.50 -12.31 15.64
N LEU A 666 19.19 -11.32 15.04
CA LEU A 666 20.25 -11.52 14.06
C LEU A 666 21.61 -11.05 14.61
N PRO A 667 22.67 -11.86 14.51
CA PRO A 667 24.05 -11.41 14.73
C PRO A 667 24.42 -10.26 13.80
N CYS A 668 24.98 -9.18 14.37
CA CYS A 668 25.32 -7.96 13.64
C CYS A 668 26.79 -7.57 13.86
N VAL A 669 27.50 -7.30 12.77
CA VAL A 669 28.84 -6.70 12.79
C VAL A 669 28.83 -5.38 12.02
N VAL A 670 29.28 -4.31 12.66
CA VAL A 670 29.36 -2.98 12.06
C VAL A 670 30.83 -2.58 11.91
N TYR A 671 31.23 -2.29 10.67
CA TYR A 671 32.54 -1.73 10.33
C TYR A 671 32.49 -0.22 10.44
N MET A 672 33.48 0.36 11.13
CA MET A 672 33.55 1.80 11.35
C MET A 672 35.01 2.26 11.36
N GLY A 673 35.30 3.36 10.67
CA GLY A 673 36.63 3.95 10.63
C GLY A 673 37.12 4.36 12.03
N ALA A 674 38.42 4.21 12.30
CA ALA A 674 38.99 4.55 13.61
C ALA A 674 38.80 6.04 13.97
N GLU A 675 38.90 6.95 13.00
CA GLU A 675 38.63 8.37 13.22
C GLU A 675 37.15 8.61 13.56
N ASP A 676 36.24 7.92 12.87
CA ASP A 676 34.82 8.04 13.12
C ASP A 676 34.43 7.46 14.49
N ILE A 677 35.05 6.37 14.93
CA ILE A 677 34.86 5.79 16.27
C ILE A 677 35.18 6.80 17.36
N GLU A 678 36.29 7.53 17.22
CA GLU A 678 36.69 8.56 18.17
C GLU A 678 35.68 9.73 18.17
N ARG A 679 35.29 10.21 16.98
CA ARG A 679 34.35 11.33 16.82
C ARG A 679 32.92 11.00 17.27
N GLN A 680 32.51 9.72 17.20
CA GLN A 680 31.12 9.27 17.39
C GLN A 680 30.95 8.26 18.55
N GLY A 681 31.77 8.39 19.59
CA GLY A 681 31.76 7.52 20.78
C GLY A 681 30.37 7.14 21.31
N PRO A 682 29.41 8.08 21.45
CA PRO A 682 28.05 7.74 21.88
C PRO A 682 27.32 6.74 20.97
N ASN A 683 27.48 6.82 19.65
CA ASN A 683 26.86 5.87 18.72
C ASN A 683 27.56 4.51 18.76
N VAL A 684 28.88 4.47 18.96
CA VAL A 684 29.62 3.21 19.17
C VAL A 684 29.12 2.47 20.41
N LEU A 685 28.92 3.20 21.51
CA LEU A 685 28.36 2.62 22.73
C LEU A 685 26.94 2.09 22.51
N ARG A 686 26.08 2.84 21.79
CA ARG A 686 24.72 2.39 21.44
C ARG A 686 24.74 1.09 20.63
N MET A 687 25.60 0.97 19.63
CA MET A 687 25.73 -0.26 18.84
C MET A 687 26.11 -1.47 19.70
N ARG A 688 27.11 -1.31 20.58
CA ARG A 688 27.54 -2.38 21.50
C ARG A 688 26.44 -2.75 22.50
N ALA A 689 25.70 -1.78 23.03
CA ALA A 689 24.58 -2.01 23.94
C ALA A 689 23.42 -2.77 23.26
N LEU A 690 23.28 -2.65 21.94
CA LEU A 690 22.33 -3.42 21.13
C LEU A 690 22.86 -4.81 20.74
N GLY A 691 24.05 -5.20 21.21
CA GLY A 691 24.66 -6.51 20.95
C GLY A 691 25.42 -6.61 19.62
N ALA A 692 25.65 -5.50 18.92
CA ALA A 692 26.46 -5.52 17.71
C ALA A 692 27.97 -5.49 18.01
N GLU A 693 28.74 -6.24 17.23
CA GLU A 693 30.19 -6.14 17.21
C GLU A 693 30.60 -4.90 16.40
N VAL A 694 31.38 -3.98 16.97
CA VAL A 694 31.91 -2.82 16.24
C VAL A 694 33.38 -3.07 15.91
N ARG A 695 33.69 -3.25 14.62
CA ARG A 695 35.04 -3.49 14.09
C ARG A 695 35.67 -2.20 13.61
N SER A 696 36.78 -1.82 14.23
CA SER A 696 37.56 -0.64 13.87
C SER A 696 38.34 -0.87 12.58
N VAL A 697 38.25 0.06 11.65
CA VAL A 697 39.01 0.07 10.40
C VAL A 697 40.09 1.14 10.47
N THR A 698 41.35 0.73 10.39
CA THR A 698 42.53 1.60 10.51
C THR A 698 43.29 1.80 9.19
N SER A 699 42.86 1.12 8.12
CA SER A 699 43.44 1.26 6.78
C SER A 699 42.99 2.56 6.12
N GLY A 700 43.81 3.08 5.19
CA GLY A 700 43.45 4.25 4.40
C GLY A 700 43.36 5.50 5.25
N THR A 701 42.27 6.26 5.10
CA THR A 701 41.99 7.46 5.90
C THR A 701 41.22 7.11 7.18
N ALA A 702 40.88 5.83 7.37
CA ALA A 702 40.15 5.33 8.53
C ALA A 702 38.79 6.02 8.73
N THR A 703 38.07 6.21 7.61
CA THR A 703 36.73 6.83 7.52
C THR A 703 35.70 5.90 6.87
N LEU A 704 34.48 6.40 6.57
CA LEU A 704 33.37 5.66 5.94
C LEU A 704 33.79 4.88 4.68
N LYS A 705 34.61 5.47 3.79
CA LYS A 705 35.06 4.78 2.57
C LYS A 705 35.79 3.48 2.90
N ASP A 706 36.69 3.51 3.87
CA ASP A 706 37.48 2.34 4.27
C ASP A 706 36.60 1.31 4.99
N ALA A 707 35.62 1.76 5.77
CA ALA A 707 34.62 0.87 6.37
C ALA A 707 33.79 0.12 5.32
N VAL A 708 33.40 0.79 4.22
CA VAL A 708 32.73 0.13 3.07
C VAL A 708 33.63 -0.95 2.47
N ASN A 709 34.91 -0.64 2.24
CA ASN A 709 35.87 -1.59 1.66
C ASN A 709 36.02 -2.85 2.52
N GLU A 710 36.17 -2.70 3.84
CA GLU A 710 36.30 -3.84 4.76
C GLU A 710 35.00 -4.63 4.91
N ALA A 711 33.84 -3.98 4.91
CA ALA A 711 32.54 -4.67 4.88
C ALA A 711 32.38 -5.50 3.59
N MET A 712 32.76 -4.95 2.43
CA MET A 712 32.75 -5.70 1.17
C MET A 712 33.69 -6.91 1.20
N ARG A 713 34.88 -6.78 1.79
CA ARG A 713 35.84 -7.90 1.95
C ARG A 713 35.31 -9.00 2.84
N ASP A 714 34.68 -8.66 3.97
CA ASP A 714 33.97 -9.63 4.81
C ASP A 714 32.88 -10.32 4.01
N TRP A 715 32.08 -9.56 3.26
CA TRP A 715 30.99 -10.12 2.47
C TRP A 715 31.48 -11.15 1.44
N VAL A 716 32.54 -10.83 0.70
CA VAL A 716 33.17 -11.77 -0.26
C VAL A 716 33.56 -13.07 0.43
N THR A 717 34.04 -13.00 1.67
CA THR A 717 34.53 -14.16 2.42
C THR A 717 33.38 -14.99 3.02
N ASN A 718 32.27 -14.35 3.40
CA ASN A 718 31.18 -14.96 4.17
C ASN A 718 29.83 -14.95 3.44
N VAL A 719 29.86 -14.91 2.11
CA VAL A 719 28.72 -14.66 1.23
C VAL A 719 27.55 -15.64 1.42
N GLU A 720 27.84 -16.88 1.78
CA GLU A 720 26.84 -17.94 1.97
C GLU A 720 25.93 -17.67 3.17
N THR A 721 26.47 -17.15 4.27
CA THR A 721 25.76 -16.97 5.55
C THR A 721 25.41 -15.52 5.87
N THR A 722 26.07 -14.56 5.21
CA THR A 722 26.01 -13.14 5.55
C THR A 722 25.24 -12.33 4.52
N HIS A 723 24.34 -11.46 5.00
CA HIS A 723 23.75 -10.37 4.22
C HIS A 723 24.43 -9.05 4.56
N TYR A 724 24.83 -8.30 3.54
CA TYR A 724 25.38 -6.95 3.71
C TYR A 724 24.25 -5.92 3.66
N VAL A 725 23.94 -5.30 4.80
CA VAL A 725 22.92 -4.25 4.91
C VAL A 725 23.54 -2.92 4.53
N LEU A 726 23.48 -2.58 3.24
CA LEU A 726 24.08 -1.37 2.69
C LEU A 726 23.30 -0.10 3.10
N GLY A 727 24.01 0.95 3.52
CA GLY A 727 23.42 2.08 4.23
C GLY A 727 22.81 3.21 3.40
N SER A 728 22.95 3.20 2.07
CA SER A 728 22.41 4.26 1.21
C SER A 728 22.01 3.77 -0.19
N ALA A 729 21.35 4.61 -0.99
CA ALA A 729 20.92 4.27 -2.35
C ALA A 729 22.09 4.29 -3.35
N MET A 730 23.17 3.57 -3.03
CA MET A 730 24.40 3.42 -3.79
C MET A 730 24.73 1.92 -3.93
N GLY A 731 25.89 1.61 -4.50
CA GLY A 731 26.37 0.25 -4.59
C GLY A 731 25.85 -0.49 -5.83
N PRO A 732 26.26 -1.76 -6.01
CA PRO A 732 25.83 -2.54 -7.16
C PRO A 732 24.33 -2.81 -7.11
N HIS A 733 23.70 -2.93 -8.27
CA HIS A 733 22.34 -3.46 -8.36
C HIS A 733 22.24 -4.84 -7.71
N PRO A 734 21.26 -5.12 -6.82
CA PRO A 734 20.00 -4.38 -6.62
C PRO A 734 19.93 -3.35 -5.48
N TYR A 735 21.03 -3.05 -4.78
CA TYR A 735 20.97 -2.18 -3.59
C TYR A 735 20.36 -0.79 -3.82
N PRO A 736 20.68 -0.04 -4.89
CA PRO A 736 20.05 1.26 -5.13
C PRO A 736 18.52 1.19 -5.20
N THR A 737 17.98 0.15 -5.85
CA THR A 737 16.54 -0.10 -5.98
C THR A 737 15.92 -0.47 -4.64
N ILE A 738 16.53 -1.42 -3.91
CA ILE A 738 16.06 -1.86 -2.58
C ILE A 738 15.99 -0.68 -1.61
N VAL A 739 17.08 0.08 -1.51
CA VAL A 739 17.16 1.19 -0.55
C VAL A 739 16.17 2.31 -0.92
N ARG A 740 16.02 2.61 -2.21
CA ARG A 740 15.00 3.56 -2.69
C ARG A 740 13.61 3.14 -2.24
N ASP A 741 13.23 1.89 -2.48
CA ASP A 741 11.87 1.40 -2.20
C ASP A 741 11.57 1.37 -0.71
N LEU A 742 12.53 0.96 0.12
CA LEU A 742 12.41 0.98 1.57
C LEU A 742 12.33 2.41 2.14
N GLN A 743 12.93 3.39 1.47
CA GLN A 743 12.88 4.80 1.87
C GLN A 743 11.71 5.58 1.25
N ARG A 744 11.11 5.10 0.16
CA ARG A 744 10.05 5.78 -0.62
C ARG A 744 8.86 6.21 0.22
N ARG A 745 8.60 5.52 1.33
CA ARG A 745 7.53 5.84 2.28
C ARG A 745 7.61 7.27 2.81
N ILE A 746 8.81 7.86 2.89
CA ILE A 746 8.99 9.27 3.31
C ILE A 746 8.22 10.21 2.38
N GLY A 747 8.45 10.09 1.07
CA GLY A 747 7.78 10.91 0.05
C GLY A 747 6.29 10.64 -0.04
N ASP A 748 5.88 9.36 0.05
CA ASP A 748 4.46 9.01 -0.01
C ASP A 748 3.66 9.58 1.16
N GLU A 749 4.19 9.46 2.39
CA GLU A 749 3.56 10.06 3.56
C GLU A 749 3.54 11.59 3.46
N ALA A 750 4.65 12.21 3.03
CA ALA A 750 4.72 13.66 2.91
C ALA A 750 3.70 14.19 1.88
N ALA A 751 3.59 13.56 0.71
CA ALA A 751 2.59 13.94 -0.29
C ALA A 751 1.16 13.86 0.26
N ALA A 752 0.84 12.77 0.96
CA ALA A 752 -0.49 12.59 1.53
C ALA A 752 -0.80 13.57 2.66
N GLN A 753 0.16 13.82 3.55
CA GLN A 753 0.03 14.78 4.63
C GLN A 753 -0.14 16.20 4.08
N THR A 754 0.64 16.57 3.05
CA THR A 754 0.52 17.87 2.38
C THR A 754 -0.83 18.01 1.66
N ILE A 755 -1.31 16.98 0.95
CA ILE A 755 -2.66 17.02 0.34
C ILE A 755 -3.74 17.16 1.42
N ALA A 756 -3.61 16.45 2.54
CA ALA A 756 -4.60 16.52 3.61
C ALA A 756 -4.70 17.91 4.25
N VAL A 757 -3.59 18.64 4.39
CA VAL A 757 -3.57 19.96 5.03
C VAL A 757 -3.67 21.13 4.03
N GLU A 758 -3.22 20.95 2.79
CA GLU A 758 -3.14 22.02 1.78
C GLU A 758 -3.97 21.78 0.52
N GLY A 759 -4.59 20.60 0.38
CA GLY A 759 -5.39 20.23 -0.78
C GLY A 759 -4.60 20.02 -2.07
N ARG A 760 -3.25 20.10 -2.02
CA ARG A 760 -2.36 20.03 -3.20
C ARG A 760 -0.99 19.44 -2.85
N LEU A 761 -0.23 19.06 -3.88
CA LEU A 761 1.19 18.69 -3.76
C LEU A 761 2.08 19.94 -3.56
N PRO A 762 3.31 19.79 -3.00
CA PRO A 762 4.24 20.92 -2.87
C PRO A 762 4.70 21.44 -4.23
N ASP A 763 5.11 22.70 -4.29
CA ASP A 763 5.71 23.31 -5.48
C ASP A 763 7.21 22.94 -5.60
N LEU A 764 7.87 22.72 -4.46
CA LEU A 764 9.27 22.30 -4.36
C LEU A 764 9.43 21.24 -3.26
N ALA A 765 10.14 20.15 -3.56
CA ALA A 765 10.67 19.23 -2.55
C ALA A 765 12.21 19.24 -2.58
N ILE A 766 12.84 19.39 -1.40
CA ILE A 766 14.30 19.53 -1.25
C ILE A 766 14.86 18.64 -0.15
N ALA A 767 16.04 18.06 -0.37
CA ALA A 767 16.73 17.21 0.62
C ALA A 767 18.26 17.32 0.51
N CYS A 768 18.99 16.93 1.57
CA CYS A 768 20.44 16.84 1.54
C CYS A 768 20.90 15.53 0.89
N VAL A 769 22.08 15.53 0.26
CA VAL A 769 22.63 14.33 -0.39
C VAL A 769 24.07 14.05 0.05
N GLY A 770 24.27 12.88 0.65
CA GLY A 770 25.55 12.17 0.66
C GLY A 770 25.43 11.04 -0.35
N GLY A 771 25.35 9.79 0.11
CA GLY A 771 24.97 8.66 -0.75
C GLY A 771 23.52 8.65 -1.27
N GLY A 772 22.67 9.62 -0.91
CA GLY A 772 21.36 9.83 -1.55
C GLY A 772 20.09 9.15 -0.98
N SER A 773 20.18 8.28 0.02
CA SER A 773 19.00 7.49 0.50
C SER A 773 17.82 8.31 1.02
N ASN A 774 18.06 9.32 1.86
CA ASN A 774 16.98 10.20 2.36
C ASN A 774 16.34 11.02 1.22
N ALA A 775 17.17 11.55 0.32
CA ALA A 775 16.73 12.38 -0.78
C ALA A 775 15.88 11.56 -1.74
N ILE A 776 16.34 10.39 -2.20
CA ILE A 776 15.53 9.56 -3.08
C ILE A 776 14.26 9.05 -2.37
N GLY A 777 14.33 8.77 -1.06
CA GLY A 777 13.15 8.40 -0.26
C GLY A 777 12.06 9.48 -0.24
N LEU A 778 12.44 10.75 -0.08
CA LEU A 778 11.53 11.88 -0.15
C LEU A 778 11.05 12.15 -1.58
N LEU A 779 11.99 12.21 -2.53
CA LEU A 779 11.73 12.71 -3.87
C LEU A 779 11.05 11.68 -4.78
N ALA A 780 11.20 10.37 -4.53
CA ALA A 780 10.69 9.30 -5.40
C ALA A 780 9.19 9.44 -5.73
N ARG A 781 8.36 9.88 -4.77
CA ARG A 781 6.94 10.13 -5.01
C ARG A 781 6.71 11.25 -6.05
N PHE A 782 7.59 12.24 -6.10
CA PHE A 782 7.42 13.45 -6.91
C PHE A 782 8.22 13.42 -8.22
N ILE A 783 9.13 12.46 -8.44
CA ILE A 783 9.89 12.34 -9.71
C ILE A 783 8.93 12.38 -10.89
N GLY A 784 7.85 11.60 -10.82
CA GLY A 784 6.89 11.54 -11.91
C GLY A 784 5.93 12.72 -12.04
N GLU A 785 5.95 13.66 -11.10
CA GLU A 785 5.05 14.83 -11.03
C GLU A 785 5.75 16.05 -11.64
N PRO A 786 5.47 16.43 -12.90
CA PRO A 786 6.19 17.51 -13.59
C PRO A 786 5.98 18.89 -12.96
N THR A 787 4.88 19.07 -12.21
CA THR A 787 4.53 20.32 -11.52
C THR A 787 5.32 20.52 -10.23
N VAL A 788 5.99 19.49 -9.71
CA VAL A 788 6.77 19.56 -8.47
C VAL A 788 8.25 19.71 -8.83
N ARG A 789 8.84 20.85 -8.50
CA ARG A 789 10.29 21.04 -8.61
C ARG A 789 11.00 20.19 -7.56
N LEU A 790 12.16 19.65 -7.91
CA LEU A 790 12.93 18.80 -7.01
C LEU A 790 14.32 19.38 -6.89
N ALA A 791 14.83 19.50 -5.67
CA ALA A 791 16.17 19.98 -5.43
C ALA A 791 16.92 19.07 -4.46
N VAL A 792 18.24 19.03 -4.61
CA VAL A 792 19.14 18.38 -3.67
C VAL A 792 20.28 19.32 -3.29
N VAL A 793 20.79 19.16 -2.08
CA VAL A 793 21.90 19.97 -1.56
C VAL A 793 23.10 19.09 -1.22
N GLU A 794 24.22 19.33 -1.89
CA GLU A 794 25.51 18.69 -1.61
C GLU A 794 26.34 19.47 -0.59
N ALA A 795 27.19 18.77 0.15
CA ALA A 795 28.16 19.40 1.05
C ALA A 795 29.36 19.92 0.26
N THR A 796 29.56 21.23 0.27
CA THR A 796 30.71 21.88 -0.37
C THR A 796 31.87 22.10 0.59
N GLY A 797 31.84 21.48 1.78
CA GLY A 797 32.91 21.52 2.77
C GLY A 797 33.37 22.95 3.09
N ASP A 798 34.65 23.21 2.89
CA ASP A 798 35.28 24.52 3.10
C ASP A 798 35.01 25.52 1.96
N GLY A 799 34.47 25.05 0.83
CA GLY A 799 34.25 25.79 -0.41
C GLY A 799 34.67 24.96 -1.62
N MET A 800 33.95 25.06 -2.75
CA MET A 800 34.27 24.29 -3.96
C MET A 800 35.67 24.59 -4.49
N GLU A 801 36.07 25.86 -4.42
CA GLU A 801 37.36 26.38 -4.86
C GLU A 801 38.56 25.84 -4.06
N THR A 802 38.32 25.31 -2.86
CA THR A 802 39.38 24.75 -2.00
C THR A 802 39.75 23.32 -2.37
N GLY A 803 38.93 22.65 -3.19
CA GLY A 803 39.01 21.20 -3.44
C GLY A 803 38.64 20.33 -2.23
N ARG A 804 38.29 20.93 -1.08
CA ARG A 804 37.88 20.22 0.14
C ARG A 804 36.36 20.26 0.25
N HIS A 805 35.70 19.35 -0.46
CA HIS A 805 34.25 19.21 -0.49
C HIS A 805 33.82 17.75 -0.72
N ALA A 806 32.53 17.47 -0.57
CA ALA A 806 31.91 16.18 -0.88
C ALA A 806 30.84 16.27 -1.98
N ALA A 807 30.91 17.32 -2.81
CA ALA A 807 29.94 17.62 -3.86
C ALA A 807 30.17 16.83 -5.16
N ALA A 808 29.74 15.56 -5.17
CA ALA A 808 29.96 14.62 -6.27
C ALA A 808 29.21 14.96 -7.56
N ILE A 809 28.02 15.57 -7.48
CA ILE A 809 27.26 16.00 -8.66
C ILE A 809 27.80 17.32 -9.22
N LEU A 810 28.11 18.29 -8.35
CA LEU A 810 28.57 19.62 -8.76
C LEU A 810 30.02 19.64 -9.26
N GLY A 811 30.89 18.84 -8.64
CA GLY A 811 32.33 18.85 -8.90
C GLY A 811 32.91 17.52 -9.39
N GLY A 812 32.11 16.46 -9.47
CA GLY A 812 32.56 15.14 -9.88
C GLY A 812 32.42 14.87 -11.37
N THR A 813 32.88 13.68 -11.78
CA THR A 813 32.75 13.17 -13.15
C THR A 813 32.25 11.72 -13.12
N PRO A 814 31.71 11.19 -14.23
CA PRO A 814 31.28 9.80 -14.30
C PRO A 814 32.43 8.82 -14.03
N GLY A 815 32.24 7.91 -13.08
CA GLY A 815 33.22 6.92 -12.66
C GLY A 815 32.58 5.70 -12.00
N ILE A 816 33.39 4.71 -11.65
CA ILE A 816 32.94 3.49 -11.00
C ILE A 816 33.46 3.49 -9.56
N LEU A 817 32.55 3.50 -8.60
CA LEU A 817 32.88 3.44 -7.18
C LEU A 817 31.92 2.51 -6.46
N HIS A 818 32.49 1.67 -5.59
CA HIS A 818 31.76 0.77 -4.70
C HIS A 818 30.67 -0.08 -5.39
N GLY A 819 30.91 -0.53 -6.63
CA GLY A 819 30.03 -1.47 -7.32
C GLY A 819 29.05 -0.87 -8.33
N SER A 820 28.99 0.46 -8.48
CA SER A 820 28.14 1.11 -9.49
C SER A 820 28.88 2.19 -10.28
N ARG A 821 28.47 2.38 -11.53
CA ARG A 821 28.83 3.59 -12.30
C ARG A 821 27.92 4.75 -11.86
N SER A 822 28.52 5.87 -11.46
CA SER A 822 27.81 7.07 -10.99
C SER A 822 28.67 8.32 -11.20
N LEU A 823 28.26 9.47 -10.68
CA LEU A 823 29.14 10.64 -10.49
C LEU A 823 29.96 10.48 -9.20
N MET A 824 31.24 10.88 -9.28
CA MET A 824 32.17 10.83 -8.16
C MET A 824 33.29 11.85 -8.29
N LEU A 825 33.89 12.20 -7.14
CA LEU A 825 35.12 12.98 -7.06
C LEU A 825 36.30 12.09 -7.42
N GLN A 826 36.97 12.40 -8.53
CA GLN A 826 38.15 11.69 -9.01
C GLN A 826 39.10 12.65 -9.72
N ASP A 827 40.38 12.32 -9.71
CA ASP A 827 41.40 13.06 -10.44
C ASP A 827 41.45 12.66 -11.93
N ALA A 828 42.39 13.24 -12.68
CA ALA A 828 42.54 12.98 -14.11
C ALA A 828 42.93 11.52 -14.44
N ASP A 829 43.52 10.80 -13.48
CA ASP A 829 43.91 9.39 -13.62
C ASP A 829 42.80 8.44 -13.14
N GLY A 830 41.64 8.99 -12.75
CA GLY A 830 40.49 8.23 -12.24
C GLY A 830 40.69 7.71 -10.81
N GLN A 831 41.65 8.25 -10.06
CA GLN A 831 41.79 7.92 -8.64
C GLN A 831 40.76 8.70 -7.82
N VAL A 832 40.16 8.03 -6.83
CA VAL A 832 39.15 8.63 -5.96
C VAL A 832 39.78 9.76 -5.14
N VAL A 833 39.24 10.97 -5.29
CA VAL A 833 39.63 12.12 -4.46
C VAL A 833 38.91 12.01 -3.12
N GLU A 834 39.61 12.37 -2.04
CA GLU A 834 39.06 12.36 -0.69
C GLU A 834 37.95 13.40 -0.55
N ALA A 835 36.80 12.99 -0.01
CA ALA A 835 35.71 13.90 0.30
C ALA A 835 36.03 14.69 1.58
N HIS A 836 35.41 15.86 1.72
CA HIS A 836 35.50 16.63 2.95
C HIS A 836 34.16 17.29 3.31
N SER A 837 33.68 17.04 4.52
CA SER A 837 32.63 17.83 5.18
C SER A 837 32.66 17.63 6.69
N ALA A 838 32.23 18.65 7.44
CA ALA A 838 31.92 18.54 8.86
C ALA A 838 30.79 17.54 9.15
N SER A 839 29.92 17.29 8.17
CA SER A 839 28.84 16.31 8.28
C SER A 839 29.31 14.93 7.81
N ALA A 840 29.63 14.05 8.76
CA ALA A 840 30.09 12.69 8.47
C ALA A 840 29.10 11.85 7.63
N GLY A 841 27.80 12.19 7.61
CA GLY A 841 26.81 11.53 6.74
C GLY A 841 26.79 12.02 5.30
N LEU A 842 27.38 13.20 5.01
CA LEU A 842 27.55 13.75 3.67
C LEU A 842 28.97 13.59 3.13
N ASP A 843 29.93 13.26 3.99
CA ASP A 843 31.34 13.07 3.67
C ASP A 843 31.59 11.76 2.88
N TYR A 844 31.16 11.76 1.62
CA TYR A 844 31.26 10.63 0.72
C TYR A 844 31.57 11.11 -0.71
N PRO A 845 32.57 10.55 -1.41
CA PRO A 845 33.04 11.10 -2.69
C PRO A 845 32.17 10.71 -3.90
N GLY A 846 31.03 10.03 -3.71
CA GLY A 846 30.17 9.60 -4.81
C GLY A 846 28.70 9.92 -4.56
N ILE A 847 27.84 9.55 -5.52
CA ILE A 847 26.39 9.69 -5.38
C ILE A 847 25.66 8.41 -5.82
N GLY A 848 24.44 8.20 -5.36
CA GLY A 848 23.58 7.13 -5.84
C GLY A 848 23.27 7.25 -7.35
N PRO A 849 23.25 6.14 -8.12
CA PRO A 849 23.14 6.17 -9.58
C PRO A 849 21.83 6.77 -10.09
N GLN A 850 20.72 6.61 -9.35
CA GLN A 850 19.45 7.24 -9.74
C GLN A 850 19.50 8.77 -9.58
N LEU A 851 20.16 9.30 -8.55
CA LEU A 851 20.30 10.75 -8.39
C LEU A 851 21.24 11.34 -9.44
N ALA A 852 22.32 10.64 -9.81
CA ALA A 852 23.15 11.00 -10.96
C ALA A 852 22.32 11.07 -12.25
N ALA A 853 21.53 10.02 -12.52
CA ALA A 853 20.63 9.96 -13.67
C ALA A 853 19.60 11.11 -13.68
N LEU A 854 19.02 11.43 -12.52
CA LEU A 854 18.06 12.53 -12.40
C LEU A 854 18.70 13.90 -12.60
N ALA A 855 19.94 14.09 -12.15
CA ALA A 855 20.69 15.34 -12.35
C ALA A 855 21.05 15.51 -13.83
N GLU A 856 21.62 14.48 -14.47
CA GLU A 856 21.96 14.50 -15.90
C GLU A 856 20.72 14.67 -16.78
N GLY A 857 19.61 14.01 -16.42
CA GLY A 857 18.31 14.18 -17.08
C GLY A 857 17.60 15.50 -16.79
N GLY A 858 18.21 16.41 -16.01
CA GLY A 858 17.65 17.73 -15.69
C GLY A 858 16.38 17.69 -14.84
N ARG A 859 16.08 16.58 -14.16
CA ARG A 859 14.88 16.42 -13.34
C ARG A 859 15.03 16.98 -11.93
N ILE A 860 16.26 17.03 -11.41
CA ILE A 860 16.57 17.61 -10.10
C ILE A 860 17.51 18.81 -10.24
N GLU A 861 17.25 19.84 -9.45
CA GLU A 861 18.13 20.99 -9.26
C GLU A 861 19.19 20.66 -8.20
N VAL A 862 20.42 21.10 -8.39
CA VAL A 862 21.54 20.78 -7.47
C VAL A 862 22.18 22.07 -7.01
N VAL A 863 22.32 22.23 -5.70
CA VAL A 863 23.05 23.35 -5.09
C VAL A 863 24.00 22.84 -4.01
N GLY A 864 24.99 23.67 -3.66
CA GLY A 864 25.95 23.37 -2.61
C GLY A 864 25.70 24.19 -1.35
N ALA A 865 26.06 23.64 -0.19
CA ALA A 865 26.18 24.38 1.06
C ALA A 865 27.51 24.07 1.76
N THR A 866 28.21 25.10 2.23
CA THR A 866 29.46 24.94 2.99
C THR A 866 29.15 24.51 4.42
N ASP A 867 30.16 23.99 5.12
CA ASP A 867 30.01 23.58 6.53
C ASP A 867 29.58 24.76 7.41
N ARG A 868 30.12 25.96 7.17
CA ARG A 868 29.72 27.19 7.87
C ARG A 868 28.26 27.56 7.62
N GLU A 869 27.79 27.45 6.37
CA GLU A 869 26.38 27.73 6.03
C GLU A 869 25.44 26.71 6.70
N ALA A 870 25.83 25.43 6.73
CA ALA A 870 25.07 24.39 7.40
C ALA A 870 24.98 24.61 8.92
N VAL A 871 26.08 24.95 9.59
CA VAL A 871 26.07 25.27 11.03
C VAL A 871 25.18 26.48 11.32
N ALA A 872 25.25 27.54 10.50
CA ALA A 872 24.38 28.70 10.63
C ALA A 872 22.89 28.32 10.46
N ALA A 873 22.56 27.46 9.48
CA ALA A 873 21.20 26.97 9.27
C ALA A 873 20.71 26.08 10.42
N MET A 874 21.57 25.24 11.01
CA MET A 874 21.26 24.46 12.20
C MET A 874 20.88 25.38 13.37
N LYS A 875 21.70 26.42 13.61
CA LYS A 875 21.43 27.41 14.66
C LYS A 875 20.12 28.16 14.42
N ALA A 876 19.91 28.65 13.20
CA ALA A 876 18.68 29.34 12.82
C ALA A 876 17.44 28.46 13.05
N THR A 877 17.49 27.19 12.64
CA THR A 877 16.40 26.22 12.86
C THR A 877 16.15 25.97 14.34
N THR A 878 17.21 25.80 15.13
CA THR A 878 17.11 25.56 16.57
C THR A 878 16.47 26.75 17.30
N LEU A 879 16.89 27.99 16.98
CA LEU A 879 16.37 29.20 17.62
C LEU A 879 14.94 29.56 17.16
N SER A 880 14.62 29.32 15.89
CA SER A 880 13.31 29.64 15.33
C SER A 880 12.24 28.62 15.69
N GLU A 881 12.57 27.32 15.66
CA GLU A 881 11.58 26.26 15.79
C GLU A 881 11.77 25.37 17.03
N GLY A 882 12.87 25.51 17.78
CA GLY A 882 13.17 24.64 18.92
C GLY A 882 13.52 23.20 18.50
N ILE A 883 13.94 23.00 17.25
CA ILE A 883 14.29 21.69 16.69
C ILE A 883 15.77 21.73 16.30
N LEU A 884 16.55 20.78 16.81
CA LEU A 884 17.97 20.64 16.47
C LEU A 884 18.14 19.68 15.27
N PRO A 885 18.32 20.18 14.03
CA PRO A 885 18.55 19.33 12.87
C PRO A 885 19.90 18.64 12.94
N ALA A 886 20.05 17.46 12.35
CA ALA A 886 21.37 16.93 12.04
C ALA A 886 22.11 17.86 11.07
N LEU A 887 23.44 17.89 11.10
CA LEU A 887 24.23 18.72 10.17
C LEU A 887 23.89 18.38 8.71
N GLU A 888 23.60 17.12 8.40
CA GLU A 888 23.12 16.67 7.10
C GLU A 888 21.85 17.44 6.70
N THR A 889 20.84 17.46 7.58
CA THR A 889 19.57 18.18 7.35
C THR A 889 19.80 19.69 7.22
N ALA A 890 20.72 20.24 8.02
CA ALA A 890 21.01 21.66 8.00
C ALA A 890 21.57 22.13 6.64
N HIS A 891 22.26 21.27 5.88
CA HIS A 891 22.65 21.58 4.50
C HIS A 891 21.43 21.81 3.59
N ALA A 892 20.39 20.99 3.69
CA ALA A 892 19.16 21.17 2.91
C ALA A 892 18.52 22.54 3.18
N ILE A 893 18.51 22.95 4.46
CA ILE A 893 17.98 24.24 4.90
C ILE A 893 18.87 25.40 4.42
N ALA A 894 20.18 25.25 4.48
CA ALA A 894 21.16 26.23 4.01
C ALA A 894 21.12 26.46 2.49
N GLY A 895 20.88 25.39 1.71
CA GLY A 895 20.78 25.46 0.26
C GLY A 895 19.45 26.03 -0.25
N LEU A 896 18.36 25.91 0.52
CA LEU A 896 17.02 26.35 0.11
C LEU A 896 16.97 27.84 -0.33
N PRO A 897 17.55 28.81 0.41
CA PRO A 897 17.62 30.20 -0.05
C PRO A 897 18.25 30.38 -1.44
N LYS A 898 19.27 29.56 -1.79
CA LYS A 898 19.94 29.60 -3.09
C LYS A 898 19.04 29.11 -4.22
N VAL A 899 18.29 28.04 -3.98
CA VAL A 899 17.27 27.52 -4.92
C VAL A 899 16.18 28.56 -5.16
N LEU A 900 15.66 29.17 -4.09
CA LEU A 900 14.62 30.20 -4.18
C LEU A 900 15.09 31.45 -4.95
N ALA A 901 16.36 31.85 -4.76
CA ALA A 901 16.99 32.96 -5.47
C ALA A 901 17.36 32.66 -6.93
N GLY A 902 17.19 31.41 -7.39
CA GLY A 902 17.50 31.00 -8.77
C GLY A 902 18.97 30.65 -9.03
N ALA A 903 19.78 30.45 -7.99
CA ALA A 903 21.20 30.10 -8.13
C ALA A 903 21.44 28.71 -8.74
N ALA A 904 20.42 27.84 -8.73
CA ALA A 904 20.47 26.50 -9.33
C ALA A 904 20.27 26.48 -10.86
N GLY A 905 20.17 27.66 -11.52
CA GLY A 905 20.00 27.76 -12.97
C GLY A 905 18.58 27.50 -13.49
N ALA A 906 17.61 27.22 -12.62
CA ALA A 906 16.23 27.00 -13.01
C ALA A 906 15.53 28.31 -13.43
N SER A 907 15.00 28.31 -14.66
CA SER A 907 14.24 29.40 -15.25
C SER A 907 12.74 29.24 -14.96
N GLY A 908 12.19 30.06 -14.08
CA GLY A 908 10.75 30.09 -13.81
C GLY A 908 10.37 30.97 -12.63
N SER A 909 9.24 31.65 -12.73
CA SER A 909 8.64 32.37 -11.60
C SER A 909 8.02 31.38 -10.62
N TRP A 910 8.21 31.61 -9.33
CA TRP A 910 7.45 30.92 -8.30
C TRP A 910 5.99 31.39 -8.27
N PRO A 911 5.03 30.54 -7.87
CA PRO A 911 3.67 31.00 -7.57
C PRO A 911 3.69 32.00 -6.40
N ASP A 912 2.68 32.88 -6.34
CA ASP A 912 2.58 33.91 -5.27
C ASP A 912 2.52 33.30 -3.86
N ASP A 913 2.04 32.06 -3.74
CA ASP A 913 1.90 31.31 -2.50
C ASP A 913 2.65 29.98 -2.60
N LEU A 914 3.96 30.04 -2.31
CA LEU A 914 4.91 28.97 -2.55
C LEU A 914 4.93 27.94 -1.40
N LEU A 915 4.70 26.67 -1.75
CA LEU A 915 4.70 25.55 -0.82
C LEU A 915 5.96 24.70 -0.98
N VAL A 916 6.82 24.68 0.04
CA VAL A 916 8.10 23.97 0.03
C VAL A 916 8.10 22.86 1.07
N LEU A 917 8.55 21.67 0.65
CA LEU A 917 8.76 20.51 1.48
C LEU A 917 10.26 20.23 1.65
N VAL A 918 10.75 20.20 2.90
CA VAL A 918 12.13 19.87 3.24
C VAL A 918 12.20 18.50 3.90
N GLY A 919 13.09 17.63 3.38
CA GLY A 919 13.46 16.37 4.02
C GLY A 919 14.27 16.62 5.29
N PHE A 920 13.67 16.39 6.45
CA PHE A 920 14.32 16.55 7.74
C PHE A 920 14.91 15.20 8.18
N SER A 921 16.08 14.86 7.62
CA SER A 921 16.62 13.50 7.55
C SER A 921 17.05 12.88 8.89
N GLY A 922 17.32 13.69 9.92
CA GLY A 922 17.68 13.20 11.25
C GLY A 922 17.89 14.32 12.29
N ARG A 923 18.06 13.94 13.56
CA ARG A 923 18.32 14.85 14.69
C ARG A 923 19.80 15.11 14.95
N GLY A 924 20.11 16.30 15.43
CA GLY A 924 21.49 16.78 15.64
C GLY A 924 22.15 16.44 16.97
N ASP A 925 21.56 15.56 17.81
CA ASP A 925 22.20 15.16 19.09
C ASP A 925 23.63 14.63 18.88
N LYS A 926 23.87 13.93 17.76
CA LYS A 926 25.18 13.37 17.40
C LYS A 926 26.20 14.43 16.97
N ASP A 927 25.74 15.63 16.64
CA ASP A 927 26.56 16.68 16.01
C ASP A 927 27.02 17.75 17.02
N LEU A 928 26.59 17.66 18.28
CA LEU A 928 26.90 18.66 19.31
C LEU A 928 28.42 18.88 19.50
N ALA A 929 29.21 17.80 19.49
CA ALA A 929 30.66 17.91 19.60
C ALA A 929 31.31 18.55 18.35
N ALA A 930 30.71 18.38 17.17
CA ALA A 930 31.22 19.01 15.95
C ALA A 930 31.05 20.54 15.97
N LEU A 931 30.07 21.05 16.71
CA LEU A 931 29.82 22.49 16.85
C LEU A 931 30.94 23.24 17.56
N GLU A 932 31.73 22.57 18.40
CA GLU A 932 32.88 23.19 19.08
C GLU A 932 33.91 23.74 18.08
N ARG A 933 34.05 23.08 16.92
CA ARG A 933 34.97 23.50 15.84
C ARG A 933 34.49 24.74 15.09
N PHE A 934 33.21 25.08 15.22
CA PHE A 934 32.56 26.21 14.56
C PHE A 934 32.04 27.23 15.57
N ALA A 935 32.67 27.31 16.76
CA ALA A 935 32.28 28.24 17.82
C ALA A 935 32.32 29.72 17.39
N ASP A 936 33.07 30.04 16.34
CA ASP A 936 33.15 31.38 15.74
C ASP A 936 31.97 31.71 14.80
N VAL A 937 31.22 30.70 14.34
CA VAL A 937 30.02 30.88 13.50
C VAL A 937 28.86 31.31 14.39
N GLU A 938 28.85 32.61 14.72
CA GLU A 938 27.98 33.26 15.71
C GLU A 938 27.84 32.44 17.01
N PRO A 939 28.54 32.78 18.10
CA PRO A 939 28.50 32.00 19.33
C PRO A 939 27.07 31.68 19.78
N TRP A 940 26.84 30.47 20.29
CA TRP A 940 25.65 30.13 21.09
C TRP A 940 25.74 30.93 22.40
N GLY A 941 25.50 32.24 22.33
CA GLY A 941 25.70 33.14 23.45
C GLY A 941 24.77 32.83 24.62
N ASP A 942 25.24 33.06 25.84
CA ASP A 942 24.34 33.28 26.98
C ASP A 942 23.55 34.56 26.65
N PRO A 943 22.21 34.52 26.54
CA PRO A 943 21.41 35.70 26.22
C PRO A 943 21.39 36.75 27.35
N ARG A 944 22.26 36.62 28.35
CA ARG A 944 22.37 37.49 29.54
C ARG A 944 23.43 38.57 29.40
#